data_AF-A0A1G2YK44-F1
#
_entry.id   AF-A0A1G2YK44-F1
#
_cell.length_a   1.000
_cell.length_b   1.000
_cell.length_c   1.000
_cell.angle_alpha   90.00
_cell.angle_beta   90.00
_cell.angle_gamma   90.00
#
_symmetry.space_group_name_H-M   'P 1'
#
loop_
_entity.id
_entity.type
_entity.pdbx_description
1 polymer ?
#
loop_
_entity_poly.entity_id
_entity_poly.type
_entity_poly.pdbx_seq_one_letter_code
_entity_poly.pdbx_strand_id
1 'polypeptide(L)'
;MKSHYKIVVVLAAMLLVVSGYKKIEITKTKQQSTVEPFSKAVWIGPVAVASKPVNTYYAFRKAFELQSKPTSAPLRITADARYILWVNGEFVGRGPARCFPWHQSYDEYNLAEKLKAGTNWLSILVYQFGIPNSVATVTGQTGLIIEGQANLSSRTVIPMNTDESWEMRDADWFSPIPASFIYGLFSFQERYDATRELAGWHIGRDTGQWQKSIKIASATNGLWTNFEPRNLKPIRETIIQPASLVAVFTGKNQVDYLTVNDLGLLWKGETQEFTSTTPTISSDGWVTVRASQDNFVTLLFDFGQVYTSYPLIEILDAKGGEVFDSGYALALSNNHLPDVPNGACDRFIAAKGKSSWQAFMTRGYRYHAVKVRASGPVTMRVAAVQTRYDVEMRGKFECSDTGLTKVWEISNRTLRANMLDAFVDNNWREQTQWLADGTVSALGAFVTYGDTTLWRRLLLQTGQSSQQFSNGAVSSMPACDSNHQREYMPLTDQALTWPVSLEQYYLVTADDMLLREILPYLRSFVLRFVDSGITSDNLFVQPPGATVFLDWVDRPWNKKPYNLTLNLMALRTLRSSAKIAELCGDNNLAGYCHRRNLEMSNAIAEHFWSEKQLGWCENIEPSETIKQKIKNSGAGRIDDPWQEINVNIAKTNGYSTTPTFCTRHANALAILLKLGTQKQQADAADIVVRAFEPNQNLINNGMSPLWIERIFGSLFEAGRDEDAVRLLQASYGMWAINGASYWGEGFGSSDYPQACGASVNWLLTSYILGIRPTKPGFSEVVFDPRPGKLTWAKGIVPTPYGDIHIEWKRDKHGRIKEHIDTPRGVKLIKLNSAQK
;
A
#
# COMPACT_ATOMS: atom_id res chain seq x y z
N MET A 1 34.58 -2.92 71.88
CA MET A 1 33.23 -2.81 72.46
C MET A 1 32.45 -1.76 71.67
N LYS A 2 31.38 -2.22 70.99
CA LYS A 2 30.19 -1.52 70.49
C LYS A 2 30.32 -0.06 69.98
N SER A 3 30.59 0.10 68.69
CA SER A 3 29.74 0.77 67.68
C SER A 3 30.59 1.12 66.46
N HIS A 4 29.96 1.23 65.27
CA HIS A 4 30.56 1.54 63.96
C HIS A 4 30.91 0.38 63.02
N TYR A 5 30.38 -0.82 63.30
CA TYR A 5 30.18 -1.92 62.34
C TYR A 5 29.01 -1.70 61.32
N LYS A 6 28.61 -0.45 61.04
CA LYS A 6 27.43 -0.17 60.16
C LYS A 6 27.76 0.39 58.77
N ILE A 7 29.01 0.66 58.42
CA ILE A 7 29.37 1.24 57.10
C ILE A 7 30.00 0.20 56.15
N VAL A 8 30.53 -0.91 56.66
CA VAL A 8 31.13 -1.97 55.82
C VAL A 8 30.10 -3.00 55.33
N VAL A 9 28.95 -3.14 56.01
CA VAL A 9 27.88 -4.08 55.62
C VAL A 9 26.98 -3.54 54.49
N VAL A 10 26.91 -2.22 54.31
CA VAL A 10 26.11 -1.60 53.23
C VAL A 10 26.84 -1.64 51.88
N LEU A 11 28.18 -1.55 51.88
CA LEU A 11 28.99 -1.69 50.66
C LEU A 11 29.11 -3.14 50.18
N ALA A 12 29.10 -4.13 51.10
CA ALA A 12 29.05 -5.54 50.73
C ALA A 12 27.66 -5.99 50.21
N ALA A 13 26.57 -5.35 50.66
CA ALA A 13 25.22 -5.60 50.15
C ALA A 13 24.98 -4.98 48.76
N MET A 14 25.65 -3.88 48.40
CA MET A 14 25.58 -3.32 47.04
C MET A 14 26.43 -4.08 46.02
N LEU A 15 27.45 -4.83 46.45
CA LEU A 15 28.26 -5.70 45.59
C LEU A 15 27.67 -7.12 45.44
N LEU A 16 26.71 -7.52 46.28
CA LEU A 16 26.01 -8.82 46.18
C LEU A 16 24.61 -8.72 45.53
N VAL A 17 24.13 -7.53 45.17
CA VAL A 17 22.94 -7.33 44.32
C VAL A 17 23.31 -7.25 42.82
N VAL A 18 24.61 -7.19 42.49
CA VAL A 18 25.12 -7.20 41.10
C VAL A 18 25.33 -8.62 40.54
N SER A 19 25.22 -9.68 41.36
CA SER A 19 25.29 -11.09 40.89
C SER A 19 23.92 -11.76 40.72
N GLY A 20 22.84 -10.97 40.74
CA GLY A 20 21.46 -11.41 40.48
C GLY A 20 21.03 -11.28 39.01
N TYR A 21 21.96 -11.05 38.07
CA TYR A 21 21.68 -11.45 36.69
C TYR A 21 21.61 -12.97 36.70
N LYS A 22 20.39 -13.52 36.79
CA LYS A 22 20.12 -14.78 36.10
C LYS A 22 20.75 -14.57 34.73
N LYS A 23 21.84 -15.30 34.45
CA LYS A 23 22.09 -15.80 33.12
C LYS A 23 20.70 -16.27 32.70
N ILE A 24 20.04 -15.47 31.88
CA ILE A 24 19.10 -15.99 30.94
C ILE A 24 20.01 -16.97 30.22
N GLU A 25 19.97 -18.24 30.66
CA GLU A 25 20.26 -19.33 29.76
C GLU A 25 19.50 -18.89 28.53
N ILE A 26 20.29 -18.56 27.51
CA ILE A 26 19.81 -18.57 26.16
C ILE A 26 19.29 -20.00 26.07
N THR A 27 18.03 -20.21 26.45
CA THR A 27 17.19 -21.21 25.85
C THR A 27 17.39 -20.83 24.41
N LYS A 28 18.33 -21.53 23.75
CA LYS A 28 18.40 -21.58 22.31
C LYS A 28 16.95 -21.80 21.99
N THR A 29 16.27 -20.74 21.55
CA THR A 29 14.90 -20.79 21.07
C THR A 29 14.95 -22.02 20.24
N LYS A 30 14.22 -23.07 20.67
CA LYS A 30 14.30 -24.42 20.07
C LYS A 30 14.51 -24.12 18.61
N GLN A 31 15.72 -24.40 18.12
CA GLN A 31 16.06 -24.13 16.75
C GLN A 31 15.19 -25.16 16.08
N GLN A 32 13.93 -24.78 15.85
CA GLN A 32 12.97 -25.52 15.07
C GLN A 32 13.81 -25.75 13.84
N SER A 33 14.12 -27.01 13.56
CA SER A 33 14.91 -27.36 12.40
C SER A 33 14.13 -26.81 11.22
N THR A 34 14.41 -25.57 10.83
CA THR A 34 13.78 -24.90 9.73
C THR A 34 14.45 -25.56 8.55
N VAL A 35 13.85 -26.67 8.11
CA VAL A 35 14.13 -27.22 6.79
C VAL A 35 14.05 -26.04 5.85
N GLU A 36 15.17 -25.68 5.22
CA GLU A 36 15.21 -24.59 4.27
C GLU A 36 14.08 -24.78 3.26
N PRO A 37 13.21 -23.77 3.05
CA PRO A 37 12.15 -23.87 2.07
C PRO A 37 12.71 -24.28 0.71
N PHE A 38 12.03 -25.22 0.04
CA PHE A 38 12.39 -25.68 -1.30
C PHE A 38 13.70 -26.47 -1.40
N SER A 39 14.26 -26.95 -0.29
CA SER A 39 15.43 -27.85 -0.26
C SER A 39 15.31 -29.12 -1.13
N LYS A 40 14.10 -29.57 -1.46
CA LYS A 40 13.80 -30.76 -2.27
C LYS A 40 13.24 -30.45 -3.66
N ALA A 41 13.23 -29.17 -4.04
CA ALA A 41 12.67 -28.69 -5.29
C ALA A 41 13.70 -27.90 -6.10
N VAL A 42 13.46 -27.77 -7.39
CA VAL A 42 14.25 -26.90 -8.27
C VAL A 42 13.35 -25.89 -8.95
N TRP A 43 13.90 -24.73 -9.29
CA TRP A 43 13.24 -23.81 -10.19
C TRP A 43 13.14 -24.47 -11.56
N ILE A 44 11.93 -24.53 -12.10
CA ILE A 44 11.64 -24.96 -13.46
C ILE A 44 11.13 -23.78 -14.28
N GLY A 45 11.38 -23.80 -15.59
CA GLY A 45 11.01 -22.71 -16.48
C GLY A 45 11.12 -23.09 -17.95
N PRO A 46 10.82 -22.13 -18.85
CA PRO A 46 11.00 -22.32 -20.29
C PRO A 46 12.46 -22.57 -20.65
N VAL A 47 12.69 -23.22 -21.80
CA VAL A 47 14.02 -23.30 -22.42
C VAL A 47 14.57 -21.88 -22.56
N ALA A 48 15.84 -21.68 -22.20
CA ALA A 48 16.46 -20.36 -22.22
C ALA A 48 16.29 -19.70 -23.60
N VAL A 49 15.56 -18.59 -23.62
CA VAL A 49 15.34 -17.80 -24.83
C VAL A 49 16.45 -16.76 -24.94
N ALA A 50 16.94 -16.49 -26.16
CA ALA A 50 18.03 -15.53 -26.37
C ALA A 50 17.68 -14.08 -25.98
N SER A 51 16.39 -13.75 -25.87
CA SER A 51 15.86 -12.46 -25.43
C SER A 51 14.97 -12.61 -24.18
N LYS A 52 14.92 -11.57 -23.34
CA LYS A 52 14.03 -11.55 -22.17
C LYS A 52 12.57 -11.54 -22.63
N PRO A 53 11.74 -12.53 -22.26
CA PRO A 53 10.32 -12.54 -22.61
C PRO A 53 9.60 -11.40 -21.89
N VAL A 54 8.76 -10.66 -22.61
CA VAL A 54 7.94 -9.55 -22.11
C VAL A 54 6.48 -9.89 -22.28
N ASN A 55 5.65 -9.59 -21.28
CA ASN A 55 4.21 -9.85 -21.29
C ASN A 55 3.87 -11.29 -21.69
N THR A 56 4.50 -12.28 -21.07
CA THR A 56 4.41 -13.68 -21.50
C THR A 56 3.82 -14.57 -20.41
N TYR A 57 3.00 -15.53 -20.83
CA TYR A 57 2.31 -16.47 -19.95
C TYR A 57 2.79 -17.89 -20.24
N TYR A 58 2.95 -18.69 -19.18
CA TYR A 58 3.41 -20.07 -19.27
C TYR A 58 2.50 -20.97 -18.46
N ALA A 59 2.00 -22.05 -19.08
CA ALA A 59 1.24 -23.08 -18.40
C ALA A 59 2.18 -24.21 -17.97
N PHE A 60 2.07 -24.63 -16.71
CA PHE A 60 2.78 -25.76 -16.13
C PHE A 60 1.78 -26.77 -15.57
N ARG A 61 2.09 -28.06 -15.66
CA ARG A 61 1.25 -29.10 -15.07
C ARG A 61 2.02 -30.36 -14.69
N LYS A 62 1.46 -31.11 -13.74
CA LYS A 62 1.95 -32.44 -13.34
C LYS A 62 0.78 -33.34 -12.95
N ALA A 63 0.77 -34.54 -13.51
CA ALA A 63 -0.10 -35.63 -13.10
C ALA A 63 0.61 -36.52 -12.08
N PHE A 64 -0.15 -37.05 -11.12
CA PHE A 64 0.32 -38.05 -10.17
C PHE A 64 -0.85 -38.90 -9.66
N GLU A 65 -0.53 -40.13 -9.26
CA GLU A 65 -1.51 -41.12 -8.79
C GLU A 65 -1.51 -41.21 -7.26
N LEU A 66 -2.70 -41.29 -6.68
CA LEU A 66 -2.88 -41.52 -5.24
C LEU A 66 -3.72 -42.77 -5.00
N GLN A 67 -3.25 -43.67 -4.14
CA GLN A 67 -3.99 -44.89 -3.79
C GLN A 67 -5.25 -44.60 -2.97
N SER A 68 -5.29 -43.49 -2.24
CA SER A 68 -6.42 -43.04 -1.45
C SER A 68 -6.39 -41.52 -1.29
N LYS A 69 -7.48 -40.91 -0.82
CA LYS A 69 -7.49 -39.48 -0.48
C LYS A 69 -6.44 -39.21 0.61
N PRO A 70 -5.57 -38.20 0.46
CA PRO A 70 -4.55 -37.90 1.45
C PRO A 70 -5.15 -37.32 2.74
N THR A 71 -4.51 -37.62 3.87
CA THR A 71 -4.84 -37.04 5.19
C THR A 71 -4.33 -35.61 5.34
N SER A 72 -3.24 -35.28 4.65
CA SER A 72 -2.69 -33.92 4.54
C SER A 72 -1.91 -33.80 3.25
N ALA A 73 -1.90 -32.61 2.65
CA ALA A 73 -1.11 -32.34 1.46
C ALA A 73 -0.51 -30.93 1.50
N PRO A 74 0.47 -30.66 2.40
CA PRO A 74 1.13 -29.37 2.45
C PRO A 74 1.91 -29.09 1.15
N LEU A 75 1.83 -27.86 0.69
CA LEU A 75 2.50 -27.38 -0.51
C LEU A 75 2.95 -25.93 -0.31
N ARG A 76 4.21 -25.65 -0.65
CA ARG A 76 4.78 -24.31 -0.80
C ARG A 76 4.94 -24.00 -2.26
N ILE A 77 4.63 -22.78 -2.67
CA ILE A 77 4.73 -22.34 -4.06
C ILE A 77 5.14 -20.88 -4.14
N THR A 78 6.02 -20.59 -5.09
CA THR A 78 6.28 -19.24 -5.57
C THR A 78 6.60 -19.28 -7.06
N ALA A 79 6.50 -18.13 -7.72
CA ALA A 79 6.86 -17.96 -9.12
C ALA A 79 7.50 -16.58 -9.34
N ASP A 80 8.17 -16.44 -10.48
CA ASP A 80 8.63 -15.18 -11.03
C ASP A 80 7.84 -14.89 -12.32
N ALA A 81 6.91 -13.93 -12.37
CA ALA A 81 6.58 -12.94 -11.33
C ALA A 81 5.27 -13.22 -10.58
N ARG A 82 4.30 -13.90 -11.22
CA ARG A 82 2.98 -14.23 -10.65
C ARG A 82 2.49 -15.60 -11.11
N TYR A 83 1.63 -16.24 -10.33
CA TYR A 83 1.00 -17.51 -10.64
C TYR A 83 -0.48 -17.55 -10.26
N ILE A 84 -1.23 -18.42 -10.93
CA ILE A 84 -2.52 -18.94 -10.48
C ILE A 84 -2.40 -20.46 -10.37
N LEU A 85 -2.90 -21.05 -9.28
CA LEU A 85 -2.85 -22.49 -9.01
C LEU A 85 -4.26 -23.11 -9.05
N TRP A 86 -4.36 -24.23 -9.78
CA TRP A 86 -5.51 -25.13 -9.78
C TRP A 86 -5.09 -26.56 -9.40
N VAL A 87 -6.01 -27.25 -8.73
CA VAL A 87 -5.91 -28.69 -8.43
C VAL A 87 -7.15 -29.35 -8.99
N ASN A 88 -6.98 -30.31 -9.91
CA ASN A 88 -8.10 -31.00 -10.56
C ASN A 88 -9.14 -30.03 -11.19
N GLY A 89 -8.68 -28.91 -11.74
CA GLY A 89 -9.53 -27.86 -12.31
C GLY A 89 -10.17 -26.92 -11.29
N GLU A 90 -10.04 -27.18 -9.99
CA GLU A 90 -10.56 -26.30 -8.94
C GLU A 90 -9.50 -25.24 -8.57
N PHE A 91 -9.90 -23.97 -8.55
CA PHE A 91 -9.05 -22.87 -8.14
C PHE A 91 -8.58 -23.04 -6.68
N VAL A 92 -7.30 -22.75 -6.44
CA VAL A 92 -6.68 -22.78 -5.11
C VAL A 92 -6.30 -21.40 -4.63
N GLY A 93 -5.61 -20.63 -5.46
CA GLY A 93 -5.08 -19.32 -5.06
C GLY A 93 -4.19 -18.68 -6.12
N ARG A 94 -3.73 -17.46 -5.80
CA ARG A 94 -2.85 -16.64 -6.63
C ARG A 94 -1.69 -16.13 -5.80
N GLY A 95 -0.56 -15.93 -6.44
CA GLY A 95 0.60 -15.35 -5.77
C GLY A 95 1.79 -15.16 -6.71
N PRO A 96 3.01 -15.08 -6.17
CA PRO A 96 3.25 -14.72 -4.77
C PRO A 96 2.76 -13.28 -4.48
N ALA A 97 2.69 -12.91 -3.20
CA ALA A 97 2.64 -11.49 -2.83
C ALA A 97 3.88 -10.76 -3.37
N ARG A 98 3.77 -9.46 -3.64
CA ARG A 98 4.91 -8.65 -4.10
C ARG A 98 6.10 -8.78 -3.15
N CYS A 99 7.28 -8.89 -3.73
CA CYS A 99 8.53 -9.13 -3.02
C CYS A 99 9.73 -8.73 -3.87
N PHE A 100 10.88 -8.64 -3.22
CA PHE A 100 12.16 -8.60 -3.92
C PHE A 100 12.58 -10.02 -4.27
N PRO A 101 13.28 -10.25 -5.40
CA PRO A 101 13.80 -11.56 -5.74
C PRO A 101 14.72 -12.13 -4.66
N TRP A 102 15.55 -11.28 -4.05
CA TRP A 102 16.45 -11.66 -2.95
C TRP A 102 15.75 -11.81 -1.58
N HIS A 103 14.43 -11.63 -1.52
CA HIS A 103 13.53 -11.93 -0.40
C HIS A 103 12.21 -12.51 -0.96
N GLN A 104 12.32 -13.62 -1.71
CA GLN A 104 11.24 -14.19 -2.50
C GLN A 104 10.11 -14.69 -1.61
N SER A 105 8.95 -14.06 -1.72
CA SER A 105 7.75 -14.45 -0.97
C SER A 105 7.19 -15.77 -1.52
N TYR A 106 6.79 -16.69 -0.65
CA TYR A 106 6.07 -17.90 -1.05
C TYR A 106 4.76 -18.08 -0.28
N ASP A 107 3.79 -18.75 -0.90
CA ASP A 107 2.52 -19.09 -0.27
C ASP A 107 2.52 -20.56 0.16
N GLU A 108 1.76 -20.86 1.22
CA GLU A 108 1.58 -22.21 1.75
C GLU A 108 0.10 -22.62 1.67
N TYR A 109 -0.16 -23.83 1.17
CA TYR A 109 -1.50 -24.40 1.05
C TYR A 109 -1.53 -25.82 1.63
N ASN A 110 -2.72 -26.26 2.08
CA ASN A 110 -3.01 -27.67 2.31
C ASN A 110 -4.04 -28.13 1.27
N LEU A 111 -3.62 -29.02 0.37
CA LEU A 111 -4.41 -29.44 -0.79
C LEU A 111 -5.27 -30.68 -0.54
N ALA A 112 -5.27 -31.23 0.67
CA ALA A 112 -5.87 -32.55 0.94
C ALA A 112 -7.34 -32.66 0.51
N GLU A 113 -8.12 -31.59 0.69
CA GLU A 113 -9.54 -31.56 0.33
C GLU A 113 -9.79 -31.51 -1.18
N LYS A 114 -8.84 -31.01 -1.97
CA LYS A 114 -8.94 -30.90 -3.43
C LYS A 114 -8.36 -32.11 -4.17
N LEU A 115 -7.68 -33.00 -3.45
CA LEU A 115 -7.11 -34.24 -3.97
C LEU A 115 -8.05 -35.42 -3.77
N LYS A 116 -7.94 -36.41 -4.66
CA LYS A 116 -8.78 -37.62 -4.69
C LYS A 116 -7.95 -38.88 -4.90
N ALA A 117 -8.53 -40.06 -4.68
CA ALA A 117 -7.93 -41.31 -5.13
C ALA A 117 -7.89 -41.37 -6.67
N GLY A 118 -6.87 -42.03 -7.21
CA GLY A 118 -6.56 -42.08 -8.64
C GLY A 118 -5.75 -40.86 -9.12
N THR A 119 -5.94 -40.50 -10.39
CA THR A 119 -5.20 -39.43 -11.05
C THR A 119 -5.57 -38.05 -10.51
N ASN A 120 -4.55 -37.28 -10.15
CA ASN A 120 -4.67 -35.87 -9.78
C ASN A 120 -3.79 -35.01 -10.68
N TRP A 121 -4.25 -33.78 -10.92
CA TRP A 121 -3.52 -32.78 -11.68
C TRP A 121 -3.23 -31.54 -10.82
N LEU A 122 -1.97 -31.13 -10.79
CA LEU A 122 -1.58 -29.76 -10.47
C LEU A 122 -1.45 -28.99 -11.77
N SER A 123 -2.02 -27.78 -11.82
CA SER A 123 -1.95 -26.91 -12.99
C SER A 123 -1.70 -25.48 -12.55
N ILE A 124 -0.72 -24.83 -13.17
CA ILE A 124 -0.25 -23.50 -12.78
C ILE A 124 -0.12 -22.66 -14.04
N LEU A 125 -0.68 -21.45 -14.01
CA LEU A 125 -0.42 -20.43 -15.02
C LEU A 125 0.51 -19.39 -14.41
N VAL A 126 1.70 -19.22 -14.98
CA VAL A 126 2.69 -18.22 -14.57
C VAL A 126 2.65 -17.05 -15.53
N TYR A 127 2.58 -15.83 -15.00
CA TYR A 127 2.70 -14.59 -15.76
C TYR A 127 4.04 -13.92 -15.49
N GLN A 128 4.81 -13.71 -16.55
CA GLN A 128 6.03 -12.93 -16.53
C GLN A 128 5.82 -11.60 -17.25
N PHE A 129 5.97 -10.50 -16.51
CA PHE A 129 5.88 -9.15 -17.05
C PHE A 129 7.06 -8.85 -17.98
N GLY A 130 8.27 -9.31 -17.61
CA GLY A 130 9.51 -9.06 -18.36
C GLY A 130 10.05 -7.63 -18.28
N ILE A 131 9.26 -6.68 -17.76
CA ILE A 131 9.71 -5.32 -17.46
C ILE A 131 9.31 -4.86 -16.04
N PRO A 132 10.11 -3.98 -15.41
CA PRO A 132 9.85 -3.38 -14.10
C PRO A 132 8.47 -2.71 -14.00
N ASN A 133 7.75 -2.88 -12.89
CA ASN A 133 6.46 -2.21 -12.66
C ASN A 133 6.14 -2.04 -11.15
N SER A 134 4.99 -1.43 -10.85
CA SER A 134 4.48 -1.12 -9.50
C SER A 134 4.15 -2.32 -8.61
N VAL A 135 4.20 -3.55 -9.14
CA VAL A 135 3.89 -4.77 -8.39
C VAL A 135 4.96 -5.85 -8.49
N ALA A 136 5.94 -5.74 -9.38
CA ALA A 136 6.95 -6.77 -9.59
C ALA A 136 8.33 -6.17 -9.87
N THR A 137 9.34 -6.81 -9.28
CA THR A 137 10.75 -6.59 -9.62
C THR A 137 11.17 -7.60 -10.69
N VAL A 138 11.88 -7.16 -11.72
CA VAL A 138 12.28 -8.06 -12.82
C VAL A 138 13.64 -8.70 -12.55
N THR A 139 13.66 -10.02 -12.53
CA THR A 139 14.89 -10.84 -12.52
C THR A 139 15.45 -11.07 -13.91
N GLY A 140 14.60 -10.98 -14.94
CA GLY A 140 14.93 -11.36 -16.30
C GLY A 140 14.90 -12.87 -16.54
N GLN A 141 14.40 -13.66 -15.58
CA GLN A 141 14.14 -15.09 -15.71
C GLN A 141 12.68 -15.39 -15.38
N THR A 142 12.10 -16.43 -15.99
CA THR A 142 10.78 -16.94 -15.59
C THR A 142 10.98 -18.24 -14.83
N GLY A 143 10.42 -18.35 -13.64
CA GLY A 143 10.56 -19.54 -12.81
C GLY A 143 9.29 -19.91 -12.06
N LEU A 144 9.10 -21.21 -11.86
CA LEU A 144 8.15 -21.81 -10.92
C LEU A 144 8.93 -22.74 -9.98
N ILE A 145 8.66 -22.66 -8.68
CA ILE A 145 9.17 -23.63 -7.72
C ILE A 145 8.06 -24.06 -6.75
N ILE A 146 7.93 -25.37 -6.57
CA ILE A 146 6.95 -25.99 -5.68
C ILE A 146 7.67 -27.05 -4.86
N GLU A 147 7.48 -27.00 -3.55
CA GLU A 147 7.87 -28.08 -2.64
C GLU A 147 6.63 -28.53 -1.85
N GLY A 148 6.28 -29.80 -1.95
CA GLY A 148 5.08 -30.32 -1.31
C GLY A 148 4.98 -31.83 -1.39
N GLN A 149 4.07 -32.39 -0.62
CA GLN A 149 3.83 -33.83 -0.58
C GLN A 149 2.40 -34.17 -0.18
N ALA A 150 1.85 -35.26 -0.71
CA ALA A 150 0.59 -35.84 -0.26
C ALA A 150 0.87 -37.00 0.72
N ASN A 151 0.29 -36.93 1.92
CA ASN A 151 0.47 -37.91 2.99
C ASN A 151 -0.76 -38.80 3.10
N LEU A 152 -0.61 -40.09 2.79
CA LEU A 152 -1.70 -41.07 2.86
C LEU A 152 -1.82 -41.69 4.26
N SER A 153 -2.99 -42.25 4.57
CA SER A 153 -3.25 -42.96 5.83
C SER A 153 -2.35 -44.21 5.99
N SER A 154 -1.90 -44.80 4.88
CA SER A 154 -0.91 -45.89 4.82
C SER A 154 0.50 -45.47 5.23
N ARG A 155 0.73 -44.20 5.60
CA ARG A 155 2.05 -43.57 5.80
C ARG A 155 2.89 -43.44 4.53
N THR A 156 2.31 -43.72 3.36
CA THR A 156 2.92 -43.43 2.07
C THR A 156 2.98 -41.92 1.85
N VAL A 157 4.11 -41.41 1.36
CA VAL A 157 4.34 -40.00 1.02
C VAL A 157 4.59 -39.89 -0.48
N ILE A 158 3.77 -39.11 -1.18
CA ILE A 158 3.91 -38.87 -2.62
C ILE A 158 4.41 -37.43 -2.84
N PRO A 159 5.63 -37.23 -3.37
CA PRO A 159 6.18 -35.90 -3.58
C PRO A 159 5.49 -35.18 -4.75
N MET A 160 5.31 -33.86 -4.60
CA MET A 160 4.72 -32.97 -5.60
C MET A 160 5.72 -31.90 -6.07
N ASN A 161 7.01 -32.10 -5.81
CA ASN A 161 8.04 -31.09 -6.04
C ASN A 161 8.21 -30.75 -7.52
N THR A 162 8.64 -29.52 -7.81
CA THR A 162 9.14 -29.13 -9.14
C THR A 162 10.46 -29.83 -9.45
N ASP A 163 10.47 -30.45 -10.63
CA ASP A 163 11.56 -31.22 -11.23
C ASP A 163 11.31 -31.28 -12.75
N GLU A 164 12.22 -31.90 -13.51
CA GLU A 164 12.14 -31.99 -14.97
C GLU A 164 11.02 -32.94 -15.48
N SER A 165 10.28 -33.61 -14.57
CA SER A 165 9.12 -34.43 -14.96
C SER A 165 7.89 -33.59 -15.27
N TRP A 166 7.83 -32.34 -14.79
CA TRP A 166 6.77 -31.40 -15.07
C TRP A 166 6.67 -31.09 -16.56
N GLU A 167 5.44 -30.86 -16.99
CA GLU A 167 5.13 -30.45 -18.36
C GLU A 167 4.87 -28.95 -18.39
N MET A 168 5.26 -28.33 -19.50
CA MET A 168 5.02 -26.91 -19.72
C MET A 168 4.69 -26.59 -21.17
N ARG A 169 4.10 -25.41 -21.37
CA ARG A 169 3.81 -24.81 -22.68
C ARG A 169 3.76 -23.30 -22.54
N ASP A 170 4.09 -22.59 -23.61
CA ASP A 170 3.69 -21.19 -23.74
C ASP A 170 2.16 -21.11 -23.81
N ALA A 171 1.57 -20.25 -22.99
CA ALA A 171 0.12 -20.03 -22.99
C ALA A 171 -0.22 -19.04 -24.12
N ASP A 172 -0.09 -19.51 -25.36
CA ASP A 172 -0.26 -18.78 -26.64
C ASP A 172 -1.70 -18.29 -26.92
N TRP A 173 -2.64 -18.64 -26.04
CA TRP A 173 -3.95 -18.01 -25.92
C TRP A 173 -3.90 -16.64 -25.22
N PHE A 174 -2.79 -16.27 -24.57
CA PHE A 174 -2.49 -14.89 -24.21
C PHE A 174 -1.54 -14.28 -25.23
N SER A 175 -1.97 -13.22 -25.92
CA SER A 175 -1.10 -12.56 -26.89
C SER A 175 -0.02 -11.71 -26.18
N PRO A 176 1.28 -11.91 -26.52
CA PRO A 176 2.37 -11.15 -25.90
C PRO A 176 2.54 -9.74 -26.46
N ILE A 177 1.81 -9.40 -27.53
CA ILE A 177 1.95 -8.10 -28.22
C ILE A 177 1.66 -6.97 -27.21
N PRO A 178 2.58 -6.00 -27.04
CA PRO A 178 2.49 -5.01 -25.98
C PRO A 178 1.33 -4.07 -26.28
N ALA A 179 0.29 -4.21 -25.48
CA ALA A 179 -0.79 -3.26 -25.42
C ALA A 179 -0.54 -2.41 -24.17
N SER A 180 -0.25 -1.13 -24.42
CA SER A 180 0.30 -0.12 -23.50
C SER A 180 -0.02 -0.38 -22.03
N PHE A 181 1.00 -0.25 -21.16
CA PHE A 181 0.81 -0.31 -19.71
C PHE A 181 -0.29 0.65 -19.27
N ILE A 182 -1.11 0.21 -18.33
CA ILE A 182 -1.99 1.12 -17.58
C ILE A 182 -1.12 2.23 -16.99
N TYR A 183 -1.18 3.43 -17.59
CA TYR A 183 -0.34 4.60 -17.30
C TYR A 183 1.17 4.41 -17.30
N GLY A 184 1.69 3.31 -17.84
CA GLY A 184 3.10 2.97 -17.70
C GLY A 184 3.47 2.19 -16.44
N LEU A 185 2.55 2.01 -15.46
CA LEU A 185 2.93 1.74 -14.07
C LEU A 185 2.57 0.33 -13.57
N PHE A 186 1.38 -0.21 -13.88
CA PHE A 186 0.84 -1.40 -13.20
C PHE A 186 0.99 -2.72 -13.97
N SER A 187 0.24 -2.88 -15.08
CA SER A 187 0.18 -4.11 -15.88
C SER A 187 -0.12 -3.80 -17.34
N PHE A 188 0.10 -4.78 -18.21
CA PHE A 188 -0.32 -4.75 -19.61
C PHE A 188 -1.83 -4.92 -19.77
N GLN A 189 -2.35 -4.41 -20.88
CA GLN A 189 -3.66 -4.79 -21.41
C GLN A 189 -3.63 -6.26 -21.82
N GLU A 190 -4.57 -7.04 -21.29
CA GLU A 190 -4.67 -8.47 -21.52
C GLU A 190 -5.38 -8.76 -22.85
N ARG A 191 -4.92 -9.78 -23.55
CA ARG A 191 -5.48 -10.23 -24.82
C ARG A 191 -5.61 -11.74 -24.81
N TYR A 192 -6.82 -12.20 -24.54
CA TYR A 192 -7.16 -13.61 -24.42
C TYR A 192 -7.89 -14.12 -25.66
N ASP A 193 -7.34 -15.13 -26.31
CA ASP A 193 -7.94 -15.82 -27.46
C ASP A 193 -8.30 -17.25 -27.09
N ALA A 194 -9.55 -17.46 -26.66
CA ALA A 194 -10.04 -18.77 -26.26
C ALA A 194 -10.08 -19.77 -27.42
N THR A 195 -9.99 -19.33 -28.69
CA THR A 195 -9.89 -20.26 -29.82
C THR A 195 -8.57 -21.03 -29.83
N ARG A 196 -7.55 -20.54 -29.11
CA ARG A 196 -6.23 -21.15 -28.97
C ARG A 196 -6.05 -21.92 -27.67
N GLU A 197 -6.94 -21.71 -26.69
CA GLU A 197 -6.82 -22.38 -25.40
C GLU A 197 -7.05 -23.89 -25.55
N LEU A 198 -6.19 -24.68 -24.91
CA LEU A 198 -6.33 -26.13 -24.84
C LEU A 198 -7.39 -26.52 -23.80
N ALA A 199 -8.66 -26.55 -24.22
CA ALA A 199 -9.79 -26.85 -23.35
C ALA A 199 -9.56 -28.11 -22.49
N GLY A 200 -9.66 -27.96 -21.17
CA GLY A 200 -9.49 -29.07 -20.22
C GLY A 200 -8.04 -29.34 -19.79
N TRP A 201 -7.06 -28.49 -20.14
CA TRP A 201 -5.66 -28.69 -19.75
C TRP A 201 -5.44 -28.75 -18.23
N HIS A 202 -6.23 -28.03 -17.44
CA HIS A 202 -6.18 -28.04 -15.97
C HIS A 202 -6.50 -29.41 -15.33
N ILE A 203 -7.06 -30.33 -16.12
CA ILE A 203 -7.44 -31.68 -15.71
C ILE A 203 -6.86 -32.74 -16.67
N GLY A 204 -5.90 -32.35 -17.52
CA GLY A 204 -5.24 -33.22 -18.48
C GLY A 204 -6.17 -33.89 -19.49
N ARG A 205 -7.23 -33.21 -19.90
CA ARG A 205 -8.18 -33.70 -20.93
C ARG A 205 -7.95 -33.08 -22.32
N ASP A 206 -7.03 -32.14 -22.43
CA ASP A 206 -6.65 -31.59 -23.72
C ASP A 206 -5.83 -32.58 -24.55
N THR A 207 -5.70 -32.29 -25.84
CA THR A 207 -4.92 -33.06 -26.81
C THR A 207 -3.69 -32.30 -27.30
N GLY A 208 -3.30 -31.23 -26.61
CA GLY A 208 -2.19 -30.37 -27.02
C GLY A 208 -0.82 -31.02 -26.84
N GLN A 209 0.17 -30.49 -27.54
CA GLN A 209 1.57 -30.88 -27.33
C GLN A 209 2.17 -30.06 -26.18
N TRP A 210 2.79 -30.78 -25.25
CA TRP A 210 3.49 -30.24 -24.07
C TRP A 210 4.95 -30.64 -24.12
N GLN A 211 5.84 -29.74 -23.72
CA GLN A 211 7.27 -30.02 -23.56
C GLN A 211 7.59 -30.29 -22.09
N LYS A 212 8.69 -31.00 -21.82
CA LYS A 212 9.20 -31.11 -20.45
C LYS A 212 9.77 -29.76 -20.02
N SER A 213 9.50 -29.37 -18.77
CA SER A 213 10.12 -28.19 -18.19
C SER A 213 11.60 -28.45 -17.93
N ILE A 214 12.44 -27.43 -18.08
CA ILE A 214 13.87 -27.54 -17.77
C ILE A 214 14.16 -27.00 -16.37
N LYS A 215 15.18 -27.56 -15.72
CA LYS A 215 15.75 -26.96 -14.51
C LYS A 215 16.48 -25.68 -14.87
N ILE A 216 16.05 -24.54 -14.33
CA ILE A 216 16.71 -23.24 -14.54
C ILE A 216 17.68 -22.90 -13.41
N ALA A 217 17.37 -23.32 -12.17
CA ALA A 217 18.21 -23.07 -11.00
C ALA A 217 17.88 -24.06 -9.86
N SER A 218 18.81 -24.27 -8.93
CA SER A 218 18.47 -24.81 -7.61
C SER A 218 17.80 -23.74 -6.75
N ALA A 219 17.10 -24.13 -5.68
CA ALA A 219 16.30 -23.22 -4.84
C ALA A 219 17.01 -21.91 -4.47
N THR A 220 18.26 -21.98 -3.98
CA THR A 220 19.03 -20.83 -3.45
C THR A 220 20.15 -20.35 -4.38
N ASN A 221 20.26 -20.88 -5.60
CA ASN A 221 21.30 -20.47 -6.53
C ASN A 221 20.73 -19.47 -7.55
N GLY A 222 21.38 -18.31 -7.72
CA GLY A 222 20.95 -17.27 -8.65
C GLY A 222 20.33 -16.05 -7.96
N LEU A 223 19.25 -15.52 -8.53
CA LEU A 223 18.62 -14.25 -8.12
C LEU A 223 17.68 -14.37 -6.91
N TRP A 224 17.20 -15.59 -6.64
CA TRP A 224 16.31 -15.89 -5.52
C TRP A 224 17.10 -16.46 -4.34
N THR A 225 17.67 -15.57 -3.51
CA THR A 225 18.66 -15.94 -2.49
C THR A 225 18.08 -16.24 -1.12
N ASN A 226 16.89 -15.76 -0.81
CA ASN A 226 16.22 -15.97 0.46
C ASN A 226 14.71 -16.11 0.26
N PHE A 227 14.09 -17.12 0.88
CA PHE A 227 12.65 -17.37 0.79
C PHE A 227 11.94 -16.95 2.06
N GLU A 228 10.87 -16.17 1.92
CA GLU A 228 10.09 -15.67 3.04
C GLU A 228 8.62 -16.13 2.91
N PRO A 229 8.02 -16.69 3.96
CA PRO A 229 6.60 -17.01 3.92
C PRO A 229 5.79 -15.72 3.73
N ARG A 230 4.65 -15.83 3.02
CA ARG A 230 3.75 -14.69 2.75
C ARG A 230 3.44 -13.89 4.01
N ASN A 231 3.17 -14.56 5.12
CA ASN A 231 2.88 -13.95 6.42
C ASN A 231 1.85 -12.80 6.35
N LEU A 232 0.87 -12.94 5.46
CA LEU A 232 -0.26 -12.04 5.31
C LEU A 232 -1.56 -12.82 5.56
N LYS A 233 -2.62 -12.13 5.99
CA LYS A 233 -3.95 -12.71 5.94
C LYS A 233 -4.31 -13.11 4.49
N PRO A 234 -5.16 -14.14 4.32
CA PRO A 234 -5.63 -14.54 3.00
C PRO A 234 -6.30 -13.39 2.25
N ILE A 235 -6.24 -13.48 0.93
CA ILE A 235 -7.04 -12.65 0.05
C ILE A 235 -8.34 -13.40 -0.21
N ARG A 236 -9.48 -12.77 0.09
CA ARG A 236 -10.79 -13.35 -0.18
C ARG A 236 -11.22 -12.97 -1.59
N GLU A 237 -11.55 -13.98 -2.39
CA GLU A 237 -12.15 -13.85 -3.72
C GLU A 237 -13.65 -14.16 -3.66
N THR A 238 -14.49 -13.31 -4.25
CA THR A 238 -15.95 -13.51 -4.30
C THR A 238 -16.49 -13.01 -5.62
N ILE A 239 -17.32 -13.82 -6.29
CA ILE A 239 -17.99 -13.40 -7.52
C ILE A 239 -19.08 -12.38 -7.18
N ILE A 240 -19.04 -11.24 -7.85
CA ILE A 240 -20.05 -10.18 -7.78
C ILE A 240 -20.63 -9.92 -9.17
N GLN A 241 -21.92 -9.60 -9.21
CA GLN A 241 -22.63 -9.22 -10.42
C GLN A 241 -22.73 -7.69 -10.50
N PRO A 242 -22.84 -7.11 -11.70
CA PRO A 242 -23.17 -5.69 -11.83
C PRO A 242 -24.53 -5.39 -11.20
N ALA A 243 -24.68 -4.21 -10.60
CA ALA A 243 -25.94 -3.75 -10.03
C ALA A 243 -26.97 -3.43 -11.11
N SER A 244 -26.51 -2.92 -12.27
CA SER A 244 -27.37 -2.59 -13.40
C SER A 244 -26.61 -2.46 -14.72
N LEU A 245 -27.31 -2.64 -15.85
CA LEU A 245 -26.89 -2.14 -17.16
C LEU A 245 -27.44 -0.71 -17.31
N VAL A 246 -26.56 0.28 -17.42
CA VAL A 246 -26.93 1.70 -17.36
C VAL A 246 -27.03 2.37 -18.73
N ALA A 247 -26.32 1.86 -19.73
CA ALA A 247 -26.40 2.37 -21.09
C ALA A 247 -25.99 1.33 -22.13
N VAL A 248 -26.46 1.53 -23.36
CA VAL A 248 -26.04 0.77 -24.55
C VAL A 248 -25.67 1.76 -25.63
N PHE A 249 -24.58 1.46 -26.34
CA PHE A 249 -24.10 2.27 -27.45
C PHE A 249 -23.87 1.41 -28.68
N THR A 250 -23.90 2.02 -29.86
CA THR A 250 -23.52 1.38 -31.12
C THR A 250 -22.53 2.26 -31.87
N GLY A 251 -21.62 1.63 -32.61
CA GLY A 251 -20.68 2.34 -33.47
C GLY A 251 -20.12 1.44 -34.56
N LYS A 252 -19.36 2.04 -35.48
CA LYS A 252 -18.72 1.31 -36.58
C LYS A 252 -17.36 0.77 -36.16
N ASN A 253 -17.07 -0.46 -36.55
CA ASN A 253 -15.74 -1.05 -36.34
C ASN A 253 -14.70 -0.26 -37.14
N GLN A 254 -13.56 0.06 -36.53
CA GLN A 254 -12.38 0.46 -37.32
C GLN A 254 -11.87 -0.72 -38.15
N VAL A 255 -11.29 -0.46 -39.32
CA VAL A 255 -10.89 -1.50 -40.28
C VAL A 255 -9.87 -2.48 -39.68
N ASP A 256 -8.93 -1.98 -38.87
CA ASP A 256 -7.80 -2.71 -38.30
C ASP A 256 -8.05 -3.14 -36.84
N TYR A 257 -9.30 -3.13 -36.36
CA TYR A 257 -9.62 -3.35 -34.94
C TYR A 257 -9.06 -4.67 -34.38
N LEU A 258 -8.88 -5.72 -35.19
CA LEU A 258 -8.30 -7.01 -34.78
C LEU A 258 -6.79 -6.96 -34.57
N THR A 259 -6.10 -6.09 -35.30
CA THR A 259 -4.64 -6.03 -35.38
C THR A 259 -4.03 -4.85 -34.64
N VAL A 260 -4.85 -3.93 -34.11
CA VAL A 260 -4.34 -2.81 -33.30
C VAL A 260 -3.44 -3.30 -32.18
N ASN A 261 -2.37 -2.57 -31.87
CA ASN A 261 -1.50 -2.90 -30.75
C ASN A 261 -1.98 -2.32 -29.42
N ASP A 262 -2.75 -1.23 -29.43
CA ASP A 262 -3.24 -0.55 -28.22
C ASP A 262 -4.77 -0.48 -28.23
N LEU A 263 -5.43 -1.20 -27.33
CA LEU A 263 -6.89 -1.21 -27.21
C LEU A 263 -7.42 0.11 -26.64
N GLY A 264 -6.60 0.85 -25.88
CA GLY A 264 -6.96 2.19 -25.39
C GLY A 264 -7.05 3.21 -26.53
N LEU A 265 -6.13 3.14 -27.50
CA LEU A 265 -6.20 3.97 -28.71
C LEU A 265 -7.40 3.58 -29.59
N LEU A 266 -7.66 2.28 -29.77
CA LEU A 266 -8.85 1.80 -30.47
C LEU A 266 -10.14 2.30 -29.79
N TRP A 267 -10.20 2.19 -28.47
CA TRP A 267 -11.35 2.65 -27.68
C TRP A 267 -11.65 4.13 -27.91
N LYS A 268 -10.61 4.97 -27.89
CA LYS A 268 -10.72 6.43 -28.11
C LYS A 268 -10.97 6.81 -29.56
N GLY A 269 -10.49 6.01 -30.51
CA GLY A 269 -10.65 6.26 -31.94
C GLY A 269 -12.00 5.85 -32.50
N GLU A 270 -12.74 4.99 -31.80
CA GLU A 270 -14.07 4.54 -32.23
C GLU A 270 -15.17 5.42 -31.64
N THR A 271 -15.88 6.15 -32.50
CA THR A 271 -17.07 6.90 -32.09
C THR A 271 -18.23 5.93 -31.82
N GLN A 272 -19.04 6.27 -30.81
CA GLN A 272 -20.22 5.49 -30.44
C GLN A 272 -21.36 6.41 -30.04
N GLU A 273 -22.57 6.01 -30.37
CA GLU A 273 -23.79 6.77 -30.11
C GLU A 273 -24.72 5.96 -29.20
N PHE A 274 -25.42 6.66 -28.31
CA PHE A 274 -26.41 6.05 -27.43
C PHE A 274 -27.54 5.42 -28.24
N THR A 275 -27.99 4.24 -27.84
CA THR A 275 -29.19 3.61 -28.39
C THR A 275 -30.26 3.46 -27.33
N SER A 276 -31.51 3.73 -27.70
CA SER A 276 -32.68 3.48 -26.86
C SER A 276 -32.99 1.97 -26.72
N THR A 277 -32.40 1.14 -27.58
CA THR A 277 -32.62 -0.31 -27.55
C THR A 277 -31.76 -0.96 -26.47
N THR A 278 -32.38 -1.31 -25.35
CA THR A 278 -31.71 -2.02 -24.25
C THR A 278 -32.02 -3.52 -24.35
N PRO A 279 -31.02 -4.40 -24.37
CA PRO A 279 -31.26 -5.84 -24.37
C PRO A 279 -31.82 -6.28 -23.01
N THR A 280 -32.67 -7.30 -23.02
CA THR A 280 -33.18 -7.90 -21.78
C THR A 280 -32.07 -8.70 -21.10
N ILE A 281 -31.92 -8.50 -19.79
CA ILE A 281 -31.02 -9.28 -18.93
C ILE A 281 -31.86 -10.29 -18.15
N SER A 282 -31.47 -11.56 -18.18
CA SER A 282 -32.12 -12.60 -17.37
C SER A 282 -31.83 -12.42 -15.88
N SER A 283 -32.59 -13.09 -15.01
CA SER A 283 -32.38 -13.03 -13.56
C SER A 283 -31.00 -13.52 -13.11
N ASP A 284 -30.36 -14.37 -13.90
CA ASP A 284 -29.01 -14.91 -13.67
C ASP A 284 -27.91 -14.18 -14.48
N GLY A 285 -28.23 -13.02 -15.06
CA GLY A 285 -27.28 -12.07 -15.62
C GLY A 285 -26.92 -12.26 -17.10
N TRP A 286 -27.57 -13.18 -17.81
CA TRP A 286 -27.32 -13.38 -19.24
C TRP A 286 -27.97 -12.30 -20.09
N VAL A 287 -27.24 -11.83 -21.09
CA VAL A 287 -27.70 -10.86 -22.08
C VAL A 287 -27.35 -11.33 -23.49
N THR A 288 -28.33 -11.36 -24.37
CA THR A 288 -28.11 -11.64 -25.79
C THR A 288 -27.89 -10.35 -26.56
N VAL A 289 -26.69 -10.18 -27.10
CA VAL A 289 -26.28 -9.01 -27.86
C VAL A 289 -26.36 -9.31 -29.35
N ARG A 290 -26.94 -8.39 -30.12
CA ARG A 290 -27.06 -8.51 -31.58
C ARG A 290 -26.20 -7.43 -32.23
N ALA A 291 -25.00 -7.82 -32.68
CA ALA A 291 -24.14 -6.97 -33.49
C ALA A 291 -24.17 -7.44 -34.96
N SER A 292 -23.74 -6.55 -35.87
CA SER A 292 -23.50 -6.86 -37.28
C SER A 292 -22.00 -6.87 -37.57
N GLN A 293 -21.58 -7.48 -38.66
CA GLN A 293 -20.16 -7.61 -39.02
C GLN A 293 -19.38 -6.28 -39.03
N ASP A 294 -20.00 -5.18 -39.48
CA ASP A 294 -19.35 -3.87 -39.60
C ASP A 294 -19.52 -2.96 -38.37
N ASN A 295 -20.30 -3.37 -37.37
CA ASN A 295 -20.63 -2.54 -36.21
C ASN A 295 -20.30 -3.25 -34.89
N PHE A 296 -20.11 -2.48 -33.84
CA PHE A 296 -20.05 -2.97 -32.47
C PHE A 296 -21.26 -2.50 -31.66
N VAL A 297 -21.53 -3.23 -30.57
CA VAL A 297 -22.47 -2.82 -29.51
C VAL A 297 -21.71 -2.74 -28.20
N THR A 298 -21.74 -1.59 -27.52
CA THR A 298 -21.14 -1.43 -26.19
C THR A 298 -22.22 -1.50 -25.13
N LEU A 299 -22.07 -2.40 -24.16
CA LEU A 299 -22.91 -2.49 -22.97
C LEU A 299 -22.16 -1.89 -21.77
N LEU A 300 -22.76 -0.94 -21.06
CA LEU A 300 -22.15 -0.29 -19.91
C LEU A 300 -22.79 -0.77 -18.60
N PHE A 301 -22.04 -1.54 -17.82
CA PHE A 301 -22.47 -2.08 -16.53
C PHE A 301 -21.98 -1.22 -15.36
N ASP A 302 -22.84 -0.93 -14.39
CA ASP A 302 -22.50 -0.27 -13.12
C ASP A 302 -22.51 -1.31 -11.98
N PHE A 303 -21.40 -1.44 -11.26
CA PHE A 303 -21.28 -2.30 -10.07
C PHE A 303 -21.76 -1.62 -8.77
N GLY A 304 -22.23 -0.37 -8.84
CA GLY A 304 -22.76 0.43 -7.74
C GLY A 304 -21.68 1.14 -6.93
N GLN A 305 -20.45 0.62 -6.91
CA GLN A 305 -19.30 1.24 -6.27
C GLN A 305 -17.99 0.76 -6.90
N VAL A 306 -16.89 1.46 -6.61
CA VAL A 306 -15.55 1.05 -7.06
C VAL A 306 -15.13 -0.24 -6.34
N TYR A 307 -14.76 -1.26 -7.10
CA TYR A 307 -14.14 -2.48 -6.58
C TYR A 307 -12.74 -2.67 -7.14
N THR A 308 -11.92 -3.41 -6.38
CA THR A 308 -10.73 -4.06 -6.91
C THR A 308 -11.09 -5.50 -7.22
N SER A 309 -11.05 -5.87 -8.50
CA SER A 309 -11.55 -7.17 -8.94
C SER A 309 -10.84 -7.69 -10.18
N TYR A 310 -10.97 -8.99 -10.44
CA TYR A 310 -10.65 -9.57 -11.74
C TYR A 310 -11.93 -9.54 -12.60
N PRO A 311 -11.98 -8.75 -13.69
CA PRO A 311 -13.07 -8.81 -14.65
C PRO A 311 -13.33 -10.23 -15.13
N LEU A 312 -14.60 -10.59 -15.30
CA LEU A 312 -15.05 -11.92 -15.74
C LEU A 312 -16.12 -11.76 -16.82
N ILE A 313 -15.90 -12.40 -17.97
CA ILE A 313 -16.89 -12.53 -19.04
C ILE A 313 -17.12 -14.00 -19.32
N GLU A 314 -18.38 -14.41 -19.35
CA GLU A 314 -18.79 -15.76 -19.72
C GLU A 314 -19.65 -15.73 -20.98
N ILE A 315 -19.41 -16.66 -21.89
CA ILE A 315 -20.12 -16.80 -23.17
C ILE A 315 -20.85 -18.14 -23.19
N LEU A 316 -22.12 -18.10 -23.54
CA LEU A 316 -22.95 -19.29 -23.63
C LEU A 316 -22.87 -19.93 -25.02
N ASP A 317 -22.91 -19.12 -26.07
CA ASP A 317 -23.10 -19.55 -27.46
C ASP A 317 -22.42 -18.64 -28.50
N ALA A 318 -21.09 -18.74 -28.62
CA ALA A 318 -20.33 -18.09 -29.69
C ALA A 318 -20.21 -18.99 -30.94
N LYS A 319 -20.11 -18.40 -32.13
CA LYS A 319 -19.73 -19.11 -33.37
C LYS A 319 -18.21 -19.35 -33.45
N GLY A 320 -17.44 -18.61 -32.64
CA GLY A 320 -15.99 -18.61 -32.61
C GLY A 320 -15.43 -17.37 -33.29
N GLY A 321 -14.54 -16.65 -32.61
CA GLY A 321 -13.91 -15.43 -33.09
C GLY A 321 -14.65 -14.13 -32.75
N GLU A 322 -15.81 -14.18 -32.09
CA GLU A 322 -16.45 -12.99 -31.53
C GLU A 322 -15.53 -12.28 -30.54
N VAL A 323 -15.49 -10.95 -30.60
CA VAL A 323 -14.56 -10.12 -29.83
C VAL A 323 -15.31 -9.28 -28.80
N PHE A 324 -14.79 -9.28 -27.57
CA PHE A 324 -15.29 -8.56 -26.41
C PHE A 324 -14.16 -7.67 -25.88
N ASP A 325 -14.19 -6.39 -26.22
CA ASP A 325 -13.26 -5.40 -25.66
C ASP A 325 -13.85 -4.81 -24.39
N SER A 326 -13.19 -5.03 -23.27
CA SER A 326 -13.53 -4.44 -21.98
C SER A 326 -12.84 -3.09 -21.81
N GLY A 327 -13.59 -2.08 -21.35
CA GLY A 327 -13.07 -0.81 -20.88
C GLY A 327 -13.53 -0.55 -19.45
N TYR A 328 -12.61 -0.14 -18.57
CA TYR A 328 -12.87 0.04 -17.15
C TYR A 328 -12.88 1.52 -16.78
N ALA A 329 -13.95 1.98 -16.13
CA ALA A 329 -14.09 3.38 -15.75
C ALA A 329 -14.49 3.54 -14.27
N LEU A 330 -14.01 4.63 -13.68
CA LEU A 330 -14.36 5.05 -12.31
C LEU A 330 -15.61 5.94 -12.31
N ALA A 331 -15.72 6.77 -13.34
CA ALA A 331 -16.78 7.75 -13.53
C ALA A 331 -17.30 7.73 -14.98
N LEU A 332 -18.41 8.43 -15.19
CA LEU A 332 -18.97 8.70 -16.50
C LEU A 332 -18.75 10.17 -16.84
N SER A 333 -18.47 10.46 -18.11
CA SER A 333 -18.50 11.83 -18.63
C SER A 333 -19.91 12.42 -18.58
N ASN A 334 -20.04 13.74 -18.76
CA ASN A 334 -21.33 14.44 -18.79
C ASN A 334 -22.34 13.87 -19.80
N ASN A 335 -21.85 13.20 -20.87
CA ASN A 335 -22.67 12.55 -21.88
C ASN A 335 -22.93 11.07 -21.59
N HIS A 336 -22.73 10.63 -20.34
CA HIS A 336 -22.89 9.24 -19.88
C HIS A 336 -21.96 8.22 -20.57
N LEU A 337 -20.93 8.68 -21.29
CA LEU A 337 -19.89 7.79 -21.82
C LEU A 337 -18.93 7.40 -20.69
N PRO A 338 -18.49 6.13 -20.63
CA PRO A 338 -17.49 5.71 -19.66
C PRO A 338 -16.17 6.44 -19.91
N ASP A 339 -15.64 7.09 -18.87
CA ASP A 339 -14.32 7.71 -18.94
C ASP A 339 -13.26 6.62 -18.73
N VAL A 340 -12.95 5.90 -19.81
CA VAL A 340 -12.00 4.79 -19.80
C VAL A 340 -10.57 5.34 -19.91
N PRO A 341 -9.74 5.15 -18.88
CA PRO A 341 -8.37 5.61 -18.89
C PRO A 341 -7.49 4.94 -19.94
N ASN A 342 -6.36 5.57 -20.27
CA ASN A 342 -5.35 4.97 -21.14
C ASN A 342 -4.83 3.65 -20.54
N GLY A 343 -4.89 2.58 -21.31
CA GLY A 343 -4.42 1.27 -20.89
C GLY A 343 -5.43 0.45 -20.07
N ALA A 344 -6.55 1.03 -19.63
CA ALA A 344 -7.57 0.34 -18.85
C ALA A 344 -8.55 -0.45 -19.75
N CYS A 345 -8.00 -1.22 -20.69
CA CYS A 345 -8.75 -2.04 -21.63
C CYS A 345 -8.18 -3.45 -21.72
N ASP A 346 -9.05 -4.45 -21.90
CA ASP A 346 -8.66 -5.85 -22.13
C ASP A 346 -9.48 -6.41 -23.30
N ARG A 347 -8.97 -7.44 -23.99
CA ARG A 347 -9.68 -8.12 -25.08
C ARG A 347 -9.85 -9.60 -24.78
N PHE A 348 -11.07 -10.07 -25.01
CA PHE A 348 -11.42 -11.48 -25.02
C PHE A 348 -12.00 -11.87 -26.39
N ILE A 349 -11.46 -12.93 -27.00
CA ILE A 349 -11.96 -13.56 -28.23
C ILE A 349 -12.55 -14.92 -27.85
N ALA A 350 -13.83 -15.12 -28.13
CA ALA A 350 -14.56 -16.32 -27.73
C ALA A 350 -14.25 -17.53 -28.62
N ALA A 351 -14.16 -18.71 -28.01
CA ALA A 351 -14.17 -19.97 -28.73
C ALA A 351 -15.58 -20.31 -29.20
N LYS A 352 -15.71 -21.24 -30.15
CA LYS A 352 -17.02 -21.76 -30.56
C LYS A 352 -17.73 -22.43 -29.37
N GLY A 353 -18.99 -22.09 -29.14
CA GLY A 353 -19.80 -22.59 -28.05
C GLY A 353 -19.55 -21.80 -26.75
N LYS A 354 -19.35 -22.53 -25.65
CA LYS A 354 -19.09 -21.96 -24.34
C LYS A 354 -17.61 -21.59 -24.20
N SER A 355 -17.35 -20.39 -23.70
CA SER A 355 -16.02 -19.96 -23.28
C SER A 355 -16.13 -18.93 -22.16
N SER A 356 -15.05 -18.71 -21.44
CA SER A 356 -14.99 -17.70 -20.39
C SER A 356 -13.62 -17.08 -20.36
N TRP A 357 -13.57 -15.84 -19.92
CA TRP A 357 -12.33 -15.13 -19.66
C TRP A 357 -12.40 -14.48 -18.30
N GLN A 358 -11.35 -14.67 -17.51
CA GLN A 358 -11.10 -13.92 -16.29
C GLN A 358 -9.72 -13.28 -16.40
N ALA A 359 -9.63 -11.98 -16.12
CA ALA A 359 -8.36 -11.28 -16.13
C ALA A 359 -7.36 -11.91 -15.15
N PHE A 360 -6.09 -11.96 -15.53
CA PHE A 360 -5.01 -12.44 -14.69
C PHE A 360 -4.69 -11.45 -13.56
N MET A 361 -4.64 -10.16 -13.90
CA MET A 361 -4.39 -9.06 -12.97
C MET A 361 -5.69 -8.34 -12.59
N THR A 362 -5.72 -7.71 -11.42
CA THR A 362 -6.88 -6.94 -10.97
C THR A 362 -7.07 -5.66 -11.79
N ARG A 363 -8.28 -5.10 -11.73
CA ARG A 363 -8.62 -3.75 -12.19
C ARG A 363 -9.40 -3.04 -11.07
N GLY A 364 -9.20 -1.73 -10.94
CA GLY A 364 -9.99 -0.87 -10.06
C GLY A 364 -11.04 -0.11 -10.87
N TYR A 365 -12.32 -0.40 -10.68
CA TYR A 365 -13.39 0.22 -11.46
C TYR A 365 -14.75 0.14 -10.78
N ARG A 366 -15.65 1.04 -11.18
CA ARG A 366 -17.09 0.95 -10.88
C ARG A 366 -17.87 0.53 -12.13
N TYR A 367 -17.50 1.06 -13.27
CA TYR A 367 -18.16 0.82 -14.54
C TYR A 367 -17.32 -0.11 -15.41
N HIS A 368 -17.95 -1.14 -15.96
CA HIS A 368 -17.35 -2.05 -16.94
C HIS A 368 -18.12 -1.93 -18.24
N ALA A 369 -17.50 -1.32 -19.23
CA ALA A 369 -18.03 -1.23 -20.57
C ALA A 369 -17.53 -2.43 -21.40
N VAL A 370 -18.41 -3.18 -22.03
CA VAL A 370 -18.03 -4.29 -22.92
C VAL A 370 -18.51 -4.01 -24.33
N LYS A 371 -17.55 -3.82 -25.23
CA LYS A 371 -17.77 -3.62 -26.66
C LYS A 371 -17.73 -4.96 -27.39
N VAL A 372 -18.89 -5.37 -27.90
CA VAL A 372 -19.14 -6.66 -28.54
C VAL A 372 -19.09 -6.51 -30.05
N ARG A 373 -18.24 -7.31 -30.70
CA ARG A 373 -18.15 -7.44 -32.15
C ARG A 373 -18.44 -8.88 -32.54
N ALA A 374 -19.56 -9.08 -33.22
CA ALA A 374 -20.05 -10.38 -33.62
C ALA A 374 -20.78 -10.30 -34.98
N SER A 375 -20.81 -11.41 -35.72
CA SER A 375 -21.54 -11.54 -37.00
C SER A 375 -23.00 -11.96 -36.81
N GLY A 376 -23.47 -12.05 -35.57
CA GLY A 376 -24.83 -12.45 -35.22
C GLY A 376 -25.08 -12.38 -33.72
N PRO A 377 -26.20 -12.93 -33.23
CA PRO A 377 -26.51 -12.96 -31.81
C PRO A 377 -25.47 -13.77 -31.02
N VAL A 378 -25.04 -13.23 -29.89
CA VAL A 378 -24.19 -13.93 -28.91
C VAL A 378 -24.70 -13.64 -27.50
N THR A 379 -24.76 -14.67 -26.66
CA THR A 379 -25.22 -14.56 -25.28
C THR A 379 -24.04 -14.56 -24.32
N MET A 380 -23.94 -13.50 -23.53
CA MET A 380 -22.84 -13.26 -22.61
C MET A 380 -23.34 -12.89 -21.21
N ARG A 381 -22.47 -13.04 -20.21
CA ARG A 381 -22.66 -12.52 -18.85
C ARG A 381 -21.38 -11.80 -18.41
N VAL A 382 -21.56 -10.65 -17.76
CA VAL A 382 -20.48 -9.88 -17.15
C VAL A 382 -20.57 -10.01 -15.65
N ALA A 383 -19.45 -10.35 -15.02
CA ALA A 383 -19.29 -10.41 -13.59
C ALA A 383 -17.89 -9.92 -13.20
N ALA A 384 -17.58 -9.93 -11.91
CA ALA A 384 -16.23 -9.68 -11.44
C ALA A 384 -15.89 -10.59 -10.26
N VAL A 385 -14.64 -11.01 -10.14
CA VAL A 385 -14.13 -11.66 -8.93
C VAL A 385 -13.55 -10.57 -8.04
N GLN A 386 -14.36 -10.07 -7.10
CA GLN A 386 -13.92 -9.11 -6.09
C GLN A 386 -12.80 -9.72 -5.26
N THR A 387 -11.72 -8.97 -5.09
CA THR A 387 -10.60 -9.34 -4.23
C THR A 387 -10.49 -8.37 -3.06
N ARG A 388 -10.30 -8.89 -1.85
CA ARG A 388 -10.10 -8.06 -0.65
C ARG A 388 -9.23 -8.74 0.39
N TYR A 389 -8.43 -7.95 1.10
CA TYR A 389 -7.72 -8.41 2.28
C TYR A 389 -8.71 -8.85 3.37
N ASP A 390 -8.54 -10.07 3.90
CA ASP A 390 -9.54 -10.70 4.77
C ASP A 390 -9.45 -10.25 6.23
N VAL A 391 -9.84 -9.00 6.47
CA VAL A 391 -9.97 -8.39 7.80
C VAL A 391 -11.43 -8.24 8.22
N GLU A 392 -11.68 -8.29 9.52
CA GLU A 392 -12.96 -7.98 10.14
C GLU A 392 -12.93 -6.57 10.74
N MET A 393 -14.04 -5.83 10.63
CA MET A 393 -14.15 -4.49 11.21
C MET A 393 -14.44 -4.58 12.72
N ARG A 394 -13.37 -4.59 13.52
CA ARG A 394 -13.46 -4.56 14.98
C ARG A 394 -13.75 -3.16 15.54
N GLY A 395 -13.11 -2.15 14.98
CA GLY A 395 -13.25 -0.76 15.43
C GLY A 395 -14.58 -0.14 15.01
N LYS A 396 -15.08 0.79 15.83
CA LYS A 396 -16.32 1.53 15.58
C LYS A 396 -16.21 2.97 16.05
N PHE A 397 -16.91 3.88 15.39
CA PHE A 397 -16.99 5.28 15.78
C PHE A 397 -18.33 5.88 15.38
N GLU A 398 -18.97 6.57 16.33
CA GLU A 398 -20.13 7.43 16.11
C GLU A 398 -20.02 8.65 17.04
N CYS A 399 -20.52 9.80 16.59
CA CYS A 399 -20.58 11.00 17.43
C CYS A 399 -21.79 11.87 17.13
N SER A 400 -21.95 12.96 17.88
CA SER A 400 -23.05 13.92 17.70
C SER A 400 -23.08 14.63 16.34
N ASP A 401 -22.02 14.50 15.54
CA ASP A 401 -21.94 15.02 14.18
C ASP A 401 -22.09 13.87 13.16
N THR A 402 -23.13 13.95 12.32
CA THR A 402 -23.44 12.90 11.34
C THR A 402 -22.43 12.85 10.20
N GLY A 403 -21.79 13.98 9.86
CA GLY A 403 -20.72 14.04 8.86
C GLY A 403 -19.49 13.29 9.33
N LEU A 404 -19.01 13.57 10.55
CA LEU A 404 -17.87 12.85 11.15
C LEU A 404 -18.18 11.37 11.42
N THR A 405 -19.44 11.01 11.67
CA THR A 405 -19.84 9.60 11.73
C THR A 405 -19.70 8.92 10.37
N LYS A 406 -20.16 9.57 9.28
CA LYS A 406 -19.99 9.05 7.90
C LYS A 406 -18.53 8.96 7.44
N VAL A 407 -17.66 9.83 7.95
CA VAL A 407 -16.20 9.76 7.69
C VAL A 407 -15.63 8.38 8.01
N TRP A 408 -16.11 7.73 9.08
CA TRP A 408 -15.67 6.39 9.45
C TRP A 408 -15.96 5.36 8.35
N GLU A 409 -17.18 5.39 7.80
CA GLU A 409 -17.62 4.46 6.76
C GLU A 409 -16.85 4.64 5.46
N ILE A 410 -16.62 5.89 5.05
CA ILE A 410 -15.87 6.22 3.84
C ILE A 410 -14.42 5.75 3.98
N SER A 411 -13.78 5.99 5.14
CA SER A 411 -12.44 5.48 5.43
C SER A 411 -12.37 3.95 5.33
N ASN A 412 -13.37 3.22 5.86
CA ASN A 412 -13.44 1.78 5.69
C ASN A 412 -13.53 1.37 4.20
N ARG A 413 -14.41 2.00 3.41
CA ARG A 413 -14.54 1.70 1.98
C ARG A 413 -13.23 1.96 1.23
N THR A 414 -12.58 3.09 1.50
CA THR A 414 -11.26 3.43 0.93
C THR A 414 -10.19 2.40 1.30
N LEU A 415 -10.10 2.00 2.58
CA LEU A 415 -9.16 0.97 3.00
C LEU A 415 -9.43 -0.37 2.32
N ARG A 416 -10.70 -0.78 2.19
CA ARG A 416 -11.06 -2.05 1.53
C ARG A 416 -10.66 -2.08 0.06
N ALA A 417 -10.76 -0.95 -0.64
CA ALA A 417 -10.33 -0.85 -2.03
C ALA A 417 -8.80 -0.97 -2.18
N ASN A 418 -8.05 -0.48 -1.18
CA ASN A 418 -6.60 -0.28 -1.25
C ASN A 418 -5.77 -1.22 -0.35
N MET A 419 -6.39 -2.23 0.26
CA MET A 419 -5.71 -3.31 0.99
C MET A 419 -5.73 -4.59 0.16
N LEU A 420 -4.58 -4.92 -0.44
CA LEU A 420 -4.35 -6.11 -1.24
C LEU A 420 -3.28 -6.99 -0.58
N ASP A 421 -2.26 -7.40 -1.31
CA ASP A 421 -1.02 -7.96 -0.76
C ASP A 421 -0.11 -6.90 -0.12
N ALA A 422 -0.49 -5.63 -0.25
CA ALA A 422 0.13 -4.44 0.30
C ALA A 422 -0.94 -3.39 0.62
N PHE A 423 -0.58 -2.35 1.38
CA PHE A 423 -1.27 -1.08 1.25
C PHE A 423 -0.85 -0.47 -0.08
N VAL A 424 -1.82 -0.27 -0.98
CA VAL A 424 -1.57 0.40 -2.26
C VAL A 424 -2.13 1.81 -2.22
N ASP A 425 -1.51 2.75 -2.94
CA ASP A 425 -1.91 4.15 -3.00
C ASP A 425 -3.33 4.31 -3.56
N ASN A 426 -3.59 3.70 -4.71
CA ASN A 426 -4.91 3.58 -5.34
C ASN A 426 -5.09 2.20 -5.98
N ASN A 427 -6.33 1.85 -6.33
CA ASN A 427 -6.65 0.54 -6.87
C ASN A 427 -6.76 0.48 -8.40
N TRP A 428 -6.54 1.59 -9.12
CA TRP A 428 -6.87 1.68 -10.54
C TRP A 428 -5.67 1.98 -11.46
N ARG A 429 -4.83 2.98 -11.12
CA ARG A 429 -3.73 3.47 -11.96
C ARG A 429 -2.39 2.84 -11.62
N GLU A 430 -2.07 2.78 -10.33
CA GLU A 430 -0.75 2.43 -9.83
C GLU A 430 -0.73 1.07 -9.14
N GLN A 431 -1.59 0.91 -8.14
CA GLN A 431 -1.50 -0.17 -7.15
C GLN A 431 -0.10 -0.30 -6.53
N THR A 432 0.62 0.82 -6.39
CA THR A 432 1.98 0.88 -5.87
C THR A 432 1.96 0.89 -4.36
N GLN A 433 2.88 0.14 -3.72
CA GLN A 433 3.08 0.22 -2.28
C GLN A 433 3.96 1.43 -1.93
N TRP A 434 3.38 2.63 -1.92
CA TRP A 434 4.07 3.84 -1.48
C TRP A 434 4.22 3.86 0.04
N LEU A 435 5.45 4.12 0.52
CA LEU A 435 5.78 4.09 1.96
C LEU A 435 4.97 5.11 2.77
N ALA A 436 4.83 6.33 2.26
CA ALA A 436 4.13 7.39 2.96
C ALA A 436 2.62 7.10 3.06
N ASP A 437 1.98 6.74 1.93
CA ASP A 437 0.58 6.31 1.86
C ASP A 437 0.32 5.10 2.75
N GLY A 438 1.17 4.08 2.66
CA GLY A 438 1.06 2.86 3.45
C GLY A 438 1.18 3.12 4.95
N THR A 439 2.03 4.05 5.37
CA THR A 439 2.18 4.44 6.79
C THR A 439 0.90 5.07 7.34
N VAL A 440 0.33 6.05 6.65
CA VAL A 440 -0.87 6.73 7.14
C VAL A 440 -2.11 5.84 7.01
N SER A 441 -2.15 4.99 5.98
CA SER A 441 -3.19 3.97 5.80
C SER A 441 -3.15 2.93 6.92
N ALA A 442 -1.95 2.53 7.37
CA ALA A 442 -1.79 1.58 8.45
C ALA A 442 -2.32 2.09 9.79
N LEU A 443 -2.19 3.39 10.08
CA LEU A 443 -2.81 4.01 11.26
C LEU A 443 -4.34 3.88 11.22
N GLY A 444 -4.94 4.21 10.07
CA GLY A 444 -6.39 4.08 9.86
C GLY A 444 -6.85 2.62 9.91
N ALA A 445 -6.12 1.71 9.27
CA ALA A 445 -6.40 0.28 9.24
C ALA A 445 -6.30 -0.36 10.62
N PHE A 446 -5.30 0.02 11.43
CA PHE A 446 -5.13 -0.49 12.78
C PHE A 446 -6.37 -0.16 13.65
N VAL A 447 -6.83 1.08 13.68
CA VAL A 447 -8.00 1.42 14.50
C VAL A 447 -9.32 0.92 13.93
N THR A 448 -9.38 0.62 12.63
CA THR A 448 -10.59 0.09 11.98
C THR A 448 -10.70 -1.43 12.14
N TYR A 449 -9.58 -2.16 12.05
CA TYR A 449 -9.56 -3.64 11.97
C TYR A 449 -8.77 -4.33 13.09
N GLY A 450 -7.87 -3.61 13.77
CA GLY A 450 -6.90 -4.19 14.70
C GLY A 450 -5.82 -5.05 14.02
N ASP A 451 -5.72 -5.02 12.69
CA ASP A 451 -4.68 -5.72 11.92
C ASP A 451 -3.48 -4.81 11.67
N THR A 452 -2.28 -5.38 11.83
CA THR A 452 -1.01 -4.67 11.60
C THR A 452 -0.09 -5.44 10.65
N THR A 453 -0.61 -6.46 9.96
CA THR A 453 0.18 -7.43 9.23
C THR A 453 0.77 -6.82 7.96
N LEU A 454 -0.05 -6.06 7.21
CA LEU A 454 0.43 -5.28 6.05
C LEU A 454 1.42 -4.19 6.48
N TRP A 455 1.22 -3.58 7.66
CA TRP A 455 2.12 -2.56 8.18
C TRP A 455 3.50 -3.14 8.50
N ARG A 456 3.54 -4.28 9.20
CA ARG A 456 4.78 -5.02 9.48
C ARG A 456 5.53 -5.34 8.20
N ARG A 457 4.83 -5.85 7.17
CA ARG A 457 5.41 -6.22 5.88
C ARG A 457 5.97 -5.00 5.14
N LEU A 458 5.21 -3.90 5.07
CA LEU A 458 5.67 -2.64 4.48
C LEU A 458 7.00 -2.19 5.10
N LEU A 459 7.06 -2.13 6.43
CA LEU A 459 8.25 -1.66 7.15
C LEU A 459 9.47 -2.55 6.93
N LEU A 460 9.27 -3.87 6.91
CA LEU A 460 10.33 -4.84 6.62
C LEU A 460 10.85 -4.68 5.19
N GLN A 461 9.94 -4.63 4.20
CA GLN A 461 10.31 -4.47 2.80
C GLN A 461 11.00 -3.13 2.53
N THR A 462 10.63 -2.06 3.24
CA THR A 462 11.38 -0.79 3.19
C THR A 462 12.82 -0.97 3.67
N GLY A 463 13.06 -1.69 4.77
CA GLY A 463 14.42 -2.03 5.20
C GLY A 463 15.18 -2.85 4.15
N GLN A 464 14.57 -3.93 3.65
CA GLN A 464 15.15 -4.81 2.63
C GLN A 464 15.51 -4.08 1.33
N SER A 465 14.76 -3.03 0.98
CA SER A 465 15.03 -2.20 -0.20
C SER A 465 16.37 -1.47 -0.15
N SER A 466 17.00 -1.34 1.03
CA SER A 466 18.29 -0.66 1.15
C SER A 466 19.41 -1.34 0.35
N GLN A 467 19.25 -2.61 -0.01
CA GLN A 467 20.18 -3.34 -0.88
C GLN A 467 20.27 -2.74 -2.29
N GLN A 468 19.27 -1.95 -2.70
CA GLN A 468 19.27 -1.22 -3.97
C GLN A 468 20.13 0.06 -3.93
N PHE A 469 20.55 0.52 -2.74
CA PHE A 469 21.20 1.83 -2.56
C PHE A 469 22.53 1.71 -1.81
N SER A 470 23.63 2.08 -2.48
CA SER A 470 24.97 2.05 -1.88
C SER A 470 25.16 3.07 -0.74
N ASN A 471 24.42 4.18 -0.76
CA ASN A 471 24.43 5.22 0.27
C ASN A 471 23.56 4.89 1.49
N GLY A 472 22.97 3.69 1.55
CA GLY A 472 22.13 3.25 2.67
C GLY A 472 20.71 3.80 2.68
N ALA A 473 20.26 4.47 1.62
CA ALA A 473 18.87 4.89 1.49
C ALA A 473 17.89 3.71 1.48
N VAL A 474 16.61 4.01 1.65
CA VAL A 474 15.51 3.06 1.45
C VAL A 474 14.58 3.58 0.35
N SER A 475 13.95 2.67 -0.38
CA SER A 475 12.99 2.99 -1.45
C SER A 475 11.69 3.52 -0.86
N SER A 476 11.11 4.52 -1.53
CA SER A 476 9.76 5.02 -1.28
C SER A 476 8.68 4.09 -1.85
N MET A 477 9.08 3.17 -2.73
CA MET A 477 8.25 2.11 -3.33
C MET A 477 8.87 0.74 -3.03
N PRO A 478 8.81 0.26 -1.78
CA PRO A 478 9.35 -1.05 -1.41
C PRO A 478 8.66 -2.20 -2.17
N ALA A 479 9.46 -3.21 -2.52
CA ALA A 479 9.09 -4.41 -3.30
C ALA A 479 8.60 -4.13 -4.74
N CYS A 480 8.99 -2.99 -5.30
CA CYS A 480 8.86 -2.62 -6.71
C CYS A 480 10.26 -2.34 -7.29
N ASP A 481 10.45 -2.44 -8.61
CA ASP A 481 11.75 -2.15 -9.21
C ASP A 481 11.92 -0.65 -9.49
N SER A 482 12.89 -0.06 -8.77
CA SER A 482 13.40 1.30 -8.91
C SER A 482 13.73 1.75 -10.35
N ASN A 483 14.02 0.85 -11.30
CA ASN A 483 14.23 1.21 -12.70
C ASN A 483 13.02 1.93 -13.30
N HIS A 484 11.84 1.60 -12.77
CA HIS A 484 10.61 2.32 -12.99
C HIS A 484 10.63 3.59 -12.11
N GLN A 485 10.78 4.78 -12.71
CA GLN A 485 10.94 6.08 -12.02
C GLN A 485 12.29 6.32 -11.31
N ARG A 486 13.37 5.67 -11.77
CA ARG A 486 14.72 5.74 -11.17
C ARG A 486 15.27 7.16 -11.04
N GLU A 487 14.88 8.06 -11.92
CA GLU A 487 15.30 9.47 -11.90
C GLU A 487 14.93 10.18 -10.58
N TYR A 488 13.92 9.68 -9.86
CA TYR A 488 13.40 10.33 -8.66
C TYR A 488 13.63 9.56 -7.36
N MET A 489 14.16 8.34 -7.41
CA MET A 489 14.33 7.50 -6.21
C MET A 489 15.73 7.60 -5.61
N PRO A 490 15.86 7.66 -4.27
CA PRO A 490 14.78 7.67 -3.26
C PRO A 490 14.15 9.07 -3.09
N LEU A 491 12.86 9.14 -2.72
CA LEU A 491 12.27 10.38 -2.19
C LEU A 491 12.71 10.52 -0.74
N THR A 492 13.50 11.56 -0.47
CA THR A 492 14.13 11.82 0.83
C THR A 492 13.08 11.92 1.94
N ASP A 493 12.09 12.78 1.76
CA ASP A 493 11.04 13.03 2.75
C ASP A 493 10.21 11.78 3.04
N GLN A 494 9.87 10.98 2.02
CA GLN A 494 9.18 9.71 2.25
C GLN A 494 10.07 8.71 2.98
N ALA A 495 11.35 8.58 2.61
CA ALA A 495 12.28 7.69 3.30
C ALA A 495 12.45 8.07 4.78
N LEU A 496 12.44 9.38 5.11
CA LEU A 496 12.46 9.88 6.49
C LEU A 496 11.21 9.47 7.29
N THR A 497 10.09 9.13 6.65
CA THR A 497 8.90 8.61 7.37
C THR A 497 9.10 7.19 7.91
N TRP A 498 10.06 6.42 7.38
CA TRP A 498 10.21 5.01 7.75
C TRP A 498 10.53 4.77 9.23
N PRO A 499 11.53 5.45 9.85
CA PRO A 499 11.78 5.31 11.29
C PRO A 499 10.62 5.81 12.16
N VAL A 500 9.88 6.81 11.68
CA VAL A 500 8.69 7.33 12.37
C VAL A 500 7.57 6.28 12.38
N SER A 501 7.34 5.64 11.24
CA SER A 501 6.35 4.57 11.07
C SER A 501 6.72 3.32 11.89
N LEU A 502 8.02 2.99 11.99
CA LEU A 502 8.53 1.95 12.90
C LEU A 502 8.21 2.23 14.37
N GLU A 503 8.44 3.47 14.83
CA GLU A 503 8.09 3.85 16.20
C GLU A 503 6.58 3.75 16.45
N GLN A 504 5.76 4.25 15.51
CA GLN A 504 4.30 4.19 15.60
C GLN A 504 3.80 2.73 15.63
N TYR A 505 4.33 1.88 14.75
CA TYR A 505 4.03 0.46 14.71
C TYR A 505 4.40 -0.22 16.03
N TYR A 506 5.59 0.06 16.56
CA TYR A 506 6.02 -0.51 17.84
C TYR A 506 5.15 -0.03 19.01
N LEU A 507 4.72 1.24 19.00
CA LEU A 507 3.81 1.77 20.02
C LEU A 507 2.49 0.99 20.07
N VAL A 508 1.96 0.55 18.94
CA VAL A 508 0.68 -0.20 18.89
C VAL A 508 0.83 -1.72 19.02
N THR A 509 2.01 -2.28 18.71
CA THR A 509 2.22 -3.75 18.67
C THR A 509 3.17 -4.31 19.74
N ALA A 510 4.16 -3.53 20.18
CA ALA A 510 5.33 -4.02 20.92
C ALA A 510 6.09 -5.17 20.22
N ASP A 511 6.13 -5.19 18.88
CA ASP A 511 6.89 -6.21 18.13
C ASP A 511 8.41 -5.95 18.17
N ASP A 512 9.05 -6.47 19.22
CA ASP A 512 10.51 -6.46 19.39
C ASP A 512 11.26 -7.21 18.29
N MET A 513 10.64 -8.22 17.67
CA MET A 513 11.30 -9.05 16.67
C MET A 513 11.54 -8.25 15.39
N LEU A 514 10.54 -7.49 14.93
CA LEU A 514 10.70 -6.61 13.78
C LEU A 514 11.81 -5.57 14.01
N LEU A 515 11.85 -4.93 15.18
CA LEU A 515 12.87 -3.91 15.46
C LEU A 515 14.29 -4.48 15.41
N ARG A 516 14.50 -5.70 15.93
CA ARG A 516 15.78 -6.41 15.86
C ARG A 516 16.16 -6.76 14.42
N GLU A 517 15.20 -7.24 13.64
CA GLU A 517 15.36 -7.60 12.23
C GLU A 517 15.77 -6.38 11.38
N ILE A 518 15.16 -5.22 11.65
CA ILE A 518 15.37 -3.99 10.88
C ILE A 518 16.61 -3.19 11.32
N LEU A 519 17.10 -3.37 12.54
CA LEU A 519 18.17 -2.55 13.12
C LEU A 519 19.40 -2.34 12.20
N PRO A 520 19.93 -3.36 11.50
CA PRO A 520 21.06 -3.15 10.58
C PRO A 520 20.74 -2.18 9.43
N TYR A 521 19.52 -2.26 8.87
CA TYR A 521 19.05 -1.36 7.82
C TYR A 521 18.86 0.06 8.36
N LEU A 522 18.27 0.21 9.55
CA LEU A 522 18.09 1.50 10.22
C LEU A 522 19.44 2.18 10.51
N ARG A 523 20.43 1.42 11.00
CA ARG A 523 21.77 1.93 11.25
C ARG A 523 22.41 2.45 9.96
N SER A 524 22.34 1.68 8.88
CA SER A 524 22.82 2.10 7.56
C SER A 524 22.11 3.37 7.08
N PHE A 525 20.79 3.44 7.21
CA PHE A 525 19.99 4.57 6.79
C PHE A 525 20.39 5.85 7.51
N VAL A 526 20.51 5.80 8.84
CA VAL A 526 20.87 6.97 9.65
C VAL A 526 22.31 7.40 9.42
N LEU A 527 23.27 6.47 9.53
CA LEU A 527 24.70 6.80 9.53
C LEU A 527 25.27 7.08 8.14
N ARG A 528 24.55 6.74 7.07
CA ARG A 528 25.02 6.97 5.69
C ARG A 528 24.11 7.94 4.94
N PHE A 529 22.82 7.61 4.83
CA PHE A 529 21.89 8.42 4.04
C PHE A 529 21.52 9.72 4.77
N VAL A 530 20.99 9.63 6.00
CA VAL A 530 20.58 10.81 6.77
C VAL A 530 21.79 11.69 7.10
N ASP A 531 22.91 11.11 7.57
CA ASP A 531 24.11 11.91 7.87
C ASP A 531 24.64 12.67 6.64
N SER A 532 24.56 12.09 5.44
CA SER A 532 25.01 12.78 4.21
C SER A 532 24.21 14.03 3.85
N GLY A 533 23.00 14.18 4.40
CA GLY A 533 22.17 15.37 4.27
C GLY A 533 22.42 16.42 5.36
N ILE A 534 23.13 16.09 6.45
CA ILE A 534 23.40 17.03 7.55
C ILE A 534 24.61 17.91 7.18
N THR A 535 24.41 19.22 7.20
CA THR A 535 25.44 20.21 6.86
C THR A 535 26.29 20.61 8.06
N SER A 536 27.32 21.43 7.81
CA SER A 536 28.10 22.08 8.88
C SER A 536 27.31 23.07 9.72
N ASP A 537 26.16 23.53 9.20
CA ASP A 537 25.26 24.45 9.90
C ASP A 537 24.27 23.66 10.81
N ASN A 538 24.48 22.34 10.94
CA ASN A 538 23.61 21.39 11.65
C ASN A 538 22.17 21.32 11.13
N LEU A 539 21.94 21.80 9.91
CA LEU A 539 20.68 21.72 9.21
C LEU A 539 20.75 20.62 8.14
N PHE A 540 19.58 20.15 7.73
CA PHE A 540 19.42 19.07 6.78
C PHE A 540 19.06 19.60 5.39
N VAL A 541 19.69 19.02 4.37
CA VAL A 541 19.36 19.16 2.96
C VAL A 541 19.12 17.78 2.36
N GLN A 542 18.49 17.77 1.19
CA GLN A 542 18.37 16.57 0.37
C GLN A 542 19.74 15.88 0.17
N PRO A 543 19.86 14.60 0.54
CA PRO A 543 21.06 13.81 0.29
C PRO A 543 21.43 13.73 -1.20
N PRO A 544 22.73 13.59 -1.55
CA PRO A 544 23.16 13.47 -2.93
C PRO A 544 22.46 12.31 -3.67
N GLY A 545 21.94 12.61 -4.87
CA GLY A 545 21.26 11.62 -5.73
C GLY A 545 19.86 11.20 -5.29
N ALA A 546 19.30 11.80 -4.23
CA ALA A 546 17.90 11.64 -3.86
C ALA A 546 17.03 12.75 -4.47
N THR A 547 15.71 12.74 -4.26
CA THR A 547 14.81 13.87 -4.55
C THR A 547 13.93 14.23 -3.34
N VAL A 548 13.10 15.26 -3.45
CA VAL A 548 12.17 15.72 -2.40
C VAL A 548 10.79 16.00 -2.99
N PHE A 549 9.76 15.41 -2.38
CA PHE A 549 8.35 15.52 -2.77
C PHE A 549 7.54 16.43 -1.82
N LEU A 550 7.53 16.11 -0.52
CA LEU A 550 6.74 16.71 0.58
C LEU A 550 5.22 16.50 0.49
N ASP A 551 4.53 17.21 -0.40
CA ASP A 551 3.06 17.17 -0.51
C ASP A 551 2.54 17.66 -1.88
N TRP A 552 1.28 17.32 -2.20
CA TRP A 552 0.53 17.78 -3.38
C TRP A 552 -0.10 19.16 -3.15
N VAL A 553 0.74 20.20 -3.11
CA VAL A 553 0.35 21.54 -2.68
C VAL A 553 0.98 22.60 -3.59
N ASP A 554 0.31 23.75 -3.79
CA ASP A 554 0.84 24.88 -4.55
C ASP A 554 2.14 25.34 -3.88
N ARG A 555 3.23 25.29 -4.63
CA ARG A 555 4.60 25.19 -4.08
C ARG A 555 5.27 26.55 -3.93
N PRO A 556 5.44 27.08 -2.72
CA PRO A 556 6.52 28.02 -2.42
C PRO A 556 7.80 27.27 -1.93
N TRP A 557 8.09 26.08 -2.46
CA TRP A 557 9.29 25.31 -2.08
C TRP A 557 10.45 25.66 -3.01
N ASN A 558 11.15 26.76 -2.74
CA ASN A 558 12.46 26.92 -3.35
C ASN A 558 13.39 25.88 -2.71
N LYS A 559 13.84 24.88 -3.47
CA LYS A 559 14.73 23.79 -2.98
C LYS A 559 16.21 24.22 -2.87
N LYS A 560 16.52 25.49 -3.07
CA LYS A 560 17.86 26.08 -2.94
C LYS A 560 18.18 26.58 -1.51
N PRO A 561 17.23 27.13 -0.74
CA PRO A 561 17.35 27.36 0.71
C PRO A 561 17.16 26.11 1.57
N TYR A 562 17.57 26.19 2.85
CA TYR A 562 17.20 25.20 3.86
C TYR A 562 15.68 25.21 4.04
N ASN A 563 15.05 24.05 3.84
CA ASN A 563 13.61 23.88 4.00
C ASN A 563 13.26 23.34 5.40
N LEU A 564 12.40 24.04 6.13
CA LEU A 564 12.04 23.69 7.51
C LEU A 564 11.28 22.37 7.58
N THR A 565 10.26 22.17 6.73
CA THR A 565 9.47 20.93 6.77
C THR A 565 10.37 19.70 6.64
N LEU A 566 11.32 19.70 5.70
CA LEU A 566 12.29 18.63 5.53
C LEU A 566 13.22 18.48 6.75
N ASN A 567 13.68 19.59 7.33
CA ASN A 567 14.49 19.59 8.56
C ASN A 567 13.74 18.98 9.75
N LEU A 568 12.46 19.30 9.91
CA LEU A 568 11.62 18.74 10.97
C LEU A 568 11.34 17.25 10.75
N MET A 569 11.19 16.80 9.51
CA MET A 569 11.11 15.37 9.19
C MET A 569 12.41 14.64 9.53
N ALA A 570 13.57 15.22 9.21
CA ALA A 570 14.88 14.67 9.58
C ALA A 570 15.06 14.64 11.11
N LEU A 571 14.66 15.69 11.82
CA LEU A 571 14.68 15.74 13.28
C LEU A 571 13.81 14.64 13.91
N ARG A 572 12.59 14.46 13.40
CA ARG A 572 11.68 13.39 13.84
C ARG A 572 12.27 12.00 13.57
N THR A 573 12.95 11.84 12.43
CA THR A 573 13.66 10.62 12.07
C THR A 573 14.74 10.28 13.08
N LEU A 574 15.57 11.27 13.45
CA LEU A 574 16.63 11.10 14.45
C LEU A 574 16.05 10.69 15.81
N ARG A 575 14.97 11.36 16.27
CA ARG A 575 14.29 11.02 17.53
C ARG A 575 13.73 9.59 17.53
N SER A 576 13.02 9.23 16.46
CA SER A 576 12.42 7.88 16.32
C SER A 576 13.51 6.81 16.28
N SER A 577 14.59 7.08 15.54
CA SER A 577 15.74 6.18 15.41
C SER A 577 16.49 6.02 16.73
N ALA A 578 16.65 7.08 17.52
CA ALA A 578 17.25 7.01 18.85
C ALA A 578 16.49 6.04 19.75
N LYS A 579 15.16 6.19 19.81
CA LYS A 579 14.29 5.33 20.62
C LYS A 579 14.33 3.87 20.18
N ILE A 580 14.27 3.61 18.87
CA ILE A 580 14.39 2.24 18.34
C ILE A 580 15.77 1.65 18.67
N ALA A 581 16.84 2.43 18.52
CA ALA A 581 18.19 2.00 18.86
C ALA A 581 18.32 1.64 20.35
N GLU A 582 17.75 2.44 21.25
CA GLU A 582 17.70 2.17 22.70
C GLU A 582 16.95 0.87 23.01
N LEU A 583 15.77 0.68 22.42
CA LEU A 583 14.96 -0.53 22.60
C LEU A 583 15.72 -1.79 22.13
N CYS A 584 16.53 -1.66 21.08
CA CYS A 584 17.37 -2.73 20.57
C CYS A 584 18.73 -2.87 21.27
N GLY A 585 19.10 -1.96 22.18
CA GLY A 585 20.39 -1.93 22.87
C GLY A 585 21.58 -1.41 22.04
N ASP A 586 21.35 -0.69 20.95
CA ASP A 586 22.39 -0.04 20.13
C ASP A 586 22.71 1.38 20.65
N ASN A 587 23.50 1.43 21.73
CA ASN A 587 23.89 2.68 22.38
C ASN A 587 24.67 3.64 21.45
N ASN A 588 25.39 3.11 20.45
CA ASN A 588 26.17 3.94 19.53
C ASN A 588 25.26 4.71 18.59
N LEU A 589 24.31 4.02 17.97
CA LEU A 589 23.32 4.65 17.11
C LEU A 589 22.43 5.61 17.91
N ALA A 590 21.98 5.21 19.11
CA ALA A 590 21.19 6.07 19.98
C ALA A 590 21.94 7.37 20.34
N GLY A 591 23.19 7.26 20.80
CA GLY A 591 24.01 8.41 21.16
C GLY A 591 24.33 9.33 19.97
N TYR A 592 24.51 8.77 18.78
CA TYR A 592 24.64 9.56 17.55
C TYR A 592 23.37 10.36 17.25
N CYS A 593 22.21 9.70 17.26
CA CYS A 593 20.92 10.34 16.99
C CYS A 593 20.58 11.44 17.99
N HIS A 594 20.82 11.21 19.29
CA HIS A 594 20.57 12.21 20.34
C HIS A 594 21.39 13.48 20.16
N ARG A 595 22.67 13.34 19.82
CA ARG A 595 23.56 14.47 19.55
C ARG A 595 23.09 15.28 18.35
N ARG A 596 22.85 14.61 17.21
CA ARG A 596 22.34 15.26 15.99
C ARG A 596 20.98 15.93 16.23
N ASN A 597 20.11 15.31 17.01
CA ASN A 597 18.82 15.89 17.39
C ASN A 597 18.99 17.21 18.17
N LEU A 598 19.93 17.27 19.13
CA LEU A 598 20.20 18.49 19.88
C LEU A 598 20.78 19.60 18.98
N GLU A 599 21.81 19.27 18.19
CA GLU A 599 22.46 20.19 17.26
C GLU A 599 21.44 20.81 16.28
N MET A 600 20.63 19.96 15.64
CA MET A 600 19.62 20.38 14.67
C MET A 600 18.46 21.15 15.32
N SER A 601 18.00 20.75 16.52
CA SER A 601 16.95 21.50 17.23
C SER A 601 17.40 22.93 17.53
N ASN A 602 18.65 23.11 17.95
CA ASN A 602 19.22 24.43 18.22
C ASN A 602 19.33 25.28 16.95
N ALA A 603 19.86 24.70 15.86
CA ALA A 603 19.96 25.40 14.57
C ALA A 603 18.57 25.79 14.03
N ILE A 604 17.57 24.92 14.18
CA ILE A 604 16.19 25.24 13.78
C ILE A 604 15.64 26.43 14.58
N ALA A 605 15.81 26.40 15.91
CA ALA A 605 15.36 27.47 16.80
C ALA A 605 16.04 28.82 16.50
N GLU A 606 17.33 28.79 16.17
CA GLU A 606 18.12 29.98 15.86
C GLU A 606 17.69 30.64 14.55
N HIS A 607 17.38 29.86 13.52
CA HIS A 607 17.28 30.40 12.16
C HIS A 607 15.86 30.49 11.60
N PHE A 608 14.94 29.62 12.00
CA PHE A 608 13.63 29.53 11.34
C PHE A 608 12.50 30.28 12.04
N TRP A 609 12.65 30.68 13.30
CA TRP A 609 11.61 31.45 14.00
C TRP A 609 11.59 32.91 13.53
N SER A 610 10.40 33.43 13.21
CA SER A 610 10.22 34.85 12.88
C SER A 610 9.33 35.55 13.91
N GLU A 611 9.93 36.44 14.69
CA GLU A 611 9.20 37.35 15.58
C GLU A 611 8.24 38.28 14.82
N LYS A 612 8.55 38.60 13.56
CA LYS A 612 7.70 39.45 12.71
C LYS A 612 6.43 38.73 12.26
N GLN A 613 6.55 37.45 11.90
CA GLN A 613 5.42 36.66 11.40
C GLN A 613 4.71 35.85 12.50
N LEU A 614 5.30 35.78 13.70
CA LEU A 614 4.83 34.95 14.81
C LEU A 614 4.66 33.49 14.36
N GLY A 615 5.72 32.93 13.80
CA GLY A 615 5.69 31.57 13.26
C GLY A 615 7.05 31.11 12.76
N TRP A 616 7.09 29.82 12.44
CA TRP A 616 8.26 29.18 11.85
C TRP A 616 8.22 29.35 10.32
N CYS A 617 9.20 30.07 9.78
CA CYS A 617 9.37 30.31 8.35
C CYS A 617 9.67 29.00 7.62
N GLU A 618 9.17 28.85 6.39
CA GLU A 618 9.39 27.61 5.63
C GLU A 618 10.81 27.47 5.09
N ASN A 619 11.40 28.57 4.63
CA ASN A 619 12.71 28.53 3.99
C ASN A 619 13.61 29.64 4.52
N ILE A 620 14.89 29.32 4.64
CA ILE A 620 15.96 30.28 4.97
C ILE A 620 17.16 30.10 4.05
N GLU A 621 17.85 31.19 3.74
CA GLU A 621 19.05 31.12 2.91
C GLU A 621 20.17 30.32 3.61
N PRO A 622 20.91 29.45 2.91
CA PRO A 622 22.02 28.71 3.51
C PRO A 622 23.21 29.64 3.80
N SER A 623 24.15 29.20 4.64
CA SER A 623 25.42 29.94 4.79
C SER A 623 26.20 30.01 3.47
N GLU A 624 27.05 31.03 3.31
CA GLU A 624 27.89 31.17 2.12
C GLU A 624 28.80 29.95 1.87
N THR A 625 29.26 29.31 2.95
CA THR A 625 30.02 28.06 2.89
C THR A 625 29.24 26.95 2.19
N ILE A 626 27.95 26.83 2.49
CA ILE A 626 27.06 25.81 1.92
C ILE A 626 26.68 26.17 0.49
N LYS A 627 26.39 27.45 0.21
CA LYS A 627 26.16 27.94 -1.16
C LYS A 627 27.35 27.61 -2.08
N GLN A 628 28.58 27.80 -1.60
CA GLN A 628 29.78 27.49 -2.39
C GLN A 628 29.98 25.98 -2.61
N LYS A 629 29.69 25.14 -1.61
CA LYS A 629 29.73 23.68 -1.75
C LYS A 629 28.70 23.16 -2.76
N ILE A 630 27.47 23.65 -2.70
CA ILE A 630 26.40 23.31 -3.66
C ILE A 630 26.85 23.68 -5.09
N LYS A 631 27.39 24.88 -5.28
CA LYS A 631 27.91 25.36 -6.57
C LYS A 631 29.04 24.50 -7.13
N ASN A 632 29.96 24.03 -6.28
CA ASN A 632 31.13 23.25 -6.69
C ASN A 632 30.83 21.76 -6.97
N SER A 633 29.78 21.22 -6.36
CA SER A 633 29.45 19.78 -6.44
C SER A 633 28.77 19.34 -7.73
N GLY A 634 28.39 20.26 -8.62
CA GLY A 634 27.56 19.95 -9.79
C GLY A 634 26.12 19.53 -9.46
N ALA A 635 25.79 19.33 -8.18
CA ALA A 635 24.45 19.01 -7.66
C ALA A 635 23.41 20.14 -7.86
N GLY A 636 23.81 21.24 -8.51
CA GLY A 636 22.95 22.36 -8.87
C GLY A 636 22.10 22.13 -10.13
N ARG A 637 22.26 21.03 -10.88
CA ARG A 637 21.26 20.58 -11.86
C ARG A 637 20.28 19.63 -11.19
N ILE A 638 19.35 20.23 -10.46
CA ILE A 638 18.07 19.60 -10.19
C ILE A 638 17.27 19.79 -11.49
N ASP A 639 17.31 18.80 -12.39
CA ASP A 639 16.29 18.70 -13.44
C ASP A 639 14.99 18.26 -12.76
N ASP A 640 14.39 19.15 -11.96
CA ASP A 640 13.01 19.05 -11.51
C ASP A 640 12.18 19.89 -12.48
N PRO A 641 11.64 19.28 -13.56
CA PRO A 641 10.83 20.00 -14.54
C PRO A 641 9.65 20.74 -13.89
N TRP A 642 9.18 20.31 -12.70
CA TRP A 642 8.09 20.96 -11.96
C TRP A 642 8.54 22.19 -11.16
N GLN A 643 9.82 22.27 -10.78
CA GLN A 643 10.39 23.46 -10.15
C GLN A 643 10.54 24.60 -11.15
N GLU A 644 10.94 24.31 -12.39
CA GLU A 644 11.09 25.32 -13.44
C GLU A 644 9.75 25.97 -13.81
N ILE A 645 8.69 25.17 -13.93
CA ILE A 645 7.33 25.65 -14.21
C ILE A 645 6.84 26.60 -13.10
N ASN A 646 6.97 26.22 -11.82
CA ASN A 646 6.50 27.03 -10.69
C ASN A 646 7.34 28.29 -10.47
N VAL A 647 8.66 28.21 -10.64
CA VAL A 647 9.54 29.38 -10.58
C VAL A 647 9.20 30.34 -11.72
N ASN A 648 8.88 29.84 -12.91
CA ASN A 648 8.44 30.66 -14.03
C ASN A 648 7.08 31.32 -13.74
N ILE A 649 6.09 30.59 -13.19
CA ILE A 649 4.80 31.15 -12.77
C ILE A 649 4.98 32.23 -11.69
N ALA A 650 5.79 31.97 -10.66
CA ALA A 650 6.06 32.91 -9.57
C ALA A 650 6.75 34.19 -10.07
N LYS A 651 7.70 34.06 -11.00
CA LYS A 651 8.33 35.20 -11.69
C LYS A 651 7.33 35.98 -12.54
N THR A 652 6.48 35.29 -13.31
CA THR A 652 5.42 35.92 -14.13
C THR A 652 4.43 36.72 -13.27
N ASN A 653 4.16 36.26 -12.05
CA ASN A 653 3.23 36.90 -11.12
C ASN A 653 3.90 37.88 -10.12
N GLY A 654 5.21 38.15 -10.25
CA GLY A 654 5.92 39.14 -9.43
C GLY A 654 6.17 38.71 -7.98
N TYR A 655 6.07 37.42 -7.65
CA TYR A 655 6.33 36.91 -6.31
C TYR A 655 7.83 36.70 -6.04
N SER A 656 8.26 36.91 -4.79
CA SER A 656 9.61 36.53 -4.35
C SER A 656 9.84 35.03 -4.55
N THR A 657 10.97 34.67 -5.15
CA THR A 657 11.33 33.27 -5.40
C THR A 657 12.00 32.58 -4.20
N THR A 658 12.21 33.29 -3.08
CA THR A 658 12.58 32.70 -1.78
C THR A 658 11.43 32.95 -0.81
N PRO A 659 10.46 32.01 -0.68
CA PRO A 659 9.34 32.22 0.21
C PRO A 659 9.77 31.98 1.65
N THR A 660 9.86 33.06 2.43
CA THR A 660 10.16 33.05 3.86
C THR A 660 8.88 33.06 4.71
N PHE A 661 7.72 32.75 4.12
CA PHE A 661 6.44 32.74 4.84
C PHE A 661 6.31 31.50 5.73
N CYS A 662 5.54 31.61 6.79
CA CYS A 662 5.23 30.49 7.68
C CYS A 662 4.12 29.63 7.06
N THR A 663 4.38 28.36 6.74
CA THR A 663 3.37 27.44 6.18
C THR A 663 2.72 26.58 7.26
N ARG A 664 1.56 25.99 6.96
CA ARG A 664 0.90 25.05 7.88
C ARG A 664 1.74 23.79 8.15
N HIS A 665 2.46 23.26 7.16
CA HIS A 665 3.17 21.97 7.27
C HIS A 665 4.30 22.06 8.29
N ALA A 666 5.18 23.05 8.14
CA ALA A 666 6.29 23.25 9.06
C ALA A 666 5.81 23.60 10.47
N ASN A 667 4.82 24.50 10.59
CA ASN A 667 4.29 24.89 11.90
C ASN A 667 3.56 23.74 12.60
N ALA A 668 2.82 22.89 11.87
CA ALA A 668 2.21 21.68 12.41
C ALA A 668 3.27 20.69 12.93
N LEU A 669 4.34 20.44 12.17
CA LEU A 669 5.42 19.58 12.63
C LEU A 669 6.18 20.16 13.82
N ALA A 670 6.42 21.48 13.85
CA ALA A 670 7.07 22.14 14.98
C ALA A 670 6.25 21.99 16.27
N ILE A 671 4.92 22.00 16.15
CA ILE A 671 4.02 21.70 17.27
C ILE A 671 4.13 20.24 17.72
N LEU A 672 4.05 19.29 16.79
CA LEU A 672 4.16 17.86 17.12
C LEU A 672 5.52 17.50 17.72
N LEU A 673 6.58 18.20 17.33
CA LEU A 673 7.94 18.04 17.85
C LEU A 673 8.21 18.89 19.10
N LYS A 674 7.22 19.65 19.58
CA LYS A 674 7.28 20.51 20.77
C LYS A 674 8.48 21.48 20.74
N LEU A 675 8.69 22.15 19.61
CA LEU A 675 9.78 23.10 19.41
C LEU A 675 9.45 24.53 19.87
N GLY A 676 10.42 25.19 20.50
CA GLY A 676 10.23 26.53 21.02
C GLY A 676 9.40 26.58 22.30
N THR A 677 9.07 27.80 22.73
CA THR A 677 8.31 28.08 23.96
C THR A 677 6.82 27.80 23.79
N GLN A 678 6.08 27.73 24.90
CA GLN A 678 4.62 27.58 24.88
C GLN A 678 3.93 28.69 24.07
N LYS A 679 4.44 29.93 24.11
CA LYS A 679 3.94 31.03 23.28
C LYS A 679 4.16 30.75 21.79
N GLN A 680 5.38 30.36 21.42
CA GLN A 680 5.72 30.04 20.03
C GLN A 680 4.88 28.86 19.49
N GLN A 681 4.54 27.90 20.34
CA GLN A 681 3.63 26.79 20.01
C GLN A 681 2.20 27.27 19.74
N ALA A 682 1.68 28.20 20.55
CA ALA A 682 0.37 28.81 20.34
C ALA A 682 0.33 29.64 19.04
N ASP A 683 1.35 30.46 18.82
CA ASP A 683 1.52 31.28 17.61
C ASP A 683 1.62 30.40 16.34
N ALA A 684 2.37 29.29 16.40
CA ALA A 684 2.42 28.30 15.32
C ALA A 684 1.05 27.66 15.06
N ALA A 685 0.26 27.39 16.10
CA ALA A 685 -1.09 26.84 15.94
C ALA A 685 -2.02 27.84 15.25
N ASP A 686 -1.89 29.14 15.55
CA ASP A 686 -2.63 30.20 14.84
C ASP A 686 -2.29 30.23 13.35
N ILE A 687 -1.02 30.02 12.97
CA ILE A 687 -0.62 29.88 11.56
C ILE A 687 -1.35 28.71 10.90
N VAL A 688 -1.37 27.54 11.56
CA VAL A 688 -2.03 26.34 11.02
C VAL A 688 -3.53 26.59 10.83
N VAL A 689 -4.21 27.25 11.77
CA VAL A 689 -5.65 27.56 11.65
C VAL A 689 -5.91 28.56 10.52
N ARG A 690 -5.15 29.66 10.45
CA ARG A 690 -5.30 30.69 9.41
C ARG A 690 -5.07 30.14 8.01
N ALA A 691 -4.25 29.09 7.85
CA ALA A 691 -4.00 28.44 6.56
C ALA A 691 -5.24 27.80 5.90
N PHE A 692 -6.35 27.66 6.63
CA PHE A 692 -7.62 27.19 6.10
C PHE A 692 -8.57 28.32 5.68
N GLU A 693 -8.20 29.59 5.92
CA GLU A 693 -9.00 30.73 5.52
C GLU A 693 -8.81 31.04 4.02
N PRO A 694 -9.89 31.26 3.23
CA PRO A 694 -9.80 31.47 1.79
C PRO A 694 -8.95 32.68 1.36
N ASN A 695 -8.82 33.69 2.21
CA ASN A 695 -8.13 34.95 1.90
C ASN A 695 -6.63 34.94 2.27
N GLN A 696 -6.10 33.83 2.78
CA GLN A 696 -4.72 33.72 3.29
C GLN A 696 -3.75 33.09 2.27
N ASN A 697 -3.77 33.54 1.01
CA ASN A 697 -3.02 32.91 -0.11
C ASN A 697 -1.50 32.75 0.14
N LEU A 698 -0.88 33.53 1.05
CA LEU A 698 0.54 33.42 1.38
C LEU A 698 0.88 32.29 2.37
N ILE A 699 -0.09 31.84 3.17
CA ILE A 699 0.05 30.80 4.21
C ILE A 699 -0.70 29.52 3.79
N ASN A 700 -1.78 29.67 3.02
CA ASN A 700 -2.57 28.60 2.46
C ASN A 700 -1.90 28.05 1.20
N ASN A 701 -1.02 27.06 1.38
CA ASN A 701 -0.33 26.36 0.30
C ASN A 701 -1.14 25.21 -0.34
N GLY A 702 -2.35 24.89 0.12
CA GLY A 702 -2.99 23.58 -0.06
C GLY A 702 -2.52 22.51 0.95
N MET A 703 -3.13 21.33 0.93
CA MET A 703 -2.76 20.15 1.74
C MET A 703 -3.28 18.89 1.00
N SER A 704 -2.57 17.76 1.04
CA SER A 704 -3.17 16.49 0.64
C SER A 704 -3.62 15.65 1.85
N PRO A 705 -4.45 14.62 1.62
CA PRO A 705 -4.80 13.68 2.67
C PRO A 705 -3.63 12.92 3.32
N LEU A 706 -2.45 12.94 2.69
CA LEU A 706 -1.22 12.37 3.27
C LEU A 706 -0.79 13.04 4.59
N TRP A 707 -1.22 14.28 4.83
CA TRP A 707 -0.76 15.11 5.97
C TRP A 707 -1.81 15.37 7.05
N ILE A 708 -3.01 14.80 6.92
CA ILE A 708 -4.17 15.06 7.80
C ILE A 708 -3.86 14.79 9.26
N GLU A 709 -3.36 13.60 9.55
CA GLU A 709 -3.08 13.17 10.91
C GLU A 709 -2.04 14.06 11.58
N ARG A 710 -1.09 14.60 10.80
CA ARG A 710 -0.08 15.56 11.30
C ARG A 710 -0.69 16.93 11.54
N ILE A 711 -1.42 17.48 10.57
CA ILE A 711 -1.93 18.85 10.63
C ILE A 711 -3.07 19.01 11.62
N PHE A 712 -4.06 18.11 11.62
CA PHE A 712 -5.12 18.17 12.62
C PHE A 712 -4.64 17.66 13.99
N GLY A 713 -3.75 16.67 14.00
CA GLY A 713 -3.10 16.20 15.23
C GLY A 713 -2.34 17.31 15.94
N SER A 714 -1.64 18.19 15.20
CA SER A 714 -0.93 19.32 15.80
C SER A 714 -1.87 20.31 16.49
N LEU A 715 -3.04 20.58 15.91
CA LEU A 715 -4.03 21.47 16.53
C LEU A 715 -4.53 20.91 17.85
N PHE A 716 -4.87 19.61 17.91
CA PHE A 716 -5.20 18.96 19.18
C PHE A 716 -4.04 19.06 20.17
N GLU A 717 -2.81 18.80 19.73
CA GLU A 717 -1.61 18.85 20.58
C GLU A 717 -1.22 20.25 21.06
N ALA A 718 -1.73 21.29 20.41
CA ALA A 718 -1.65 22.69 20.84
C ALA A 718 -2.86 23.15 21.68
N GLY A 719 -3.80 22.25 22.00
CA GLY A 719 -5.02 22.58 22.77
C GLY A 719 -6.08 23.34 21.95
N ARG A 720 -5.99 23.35 20.63
CA ARG A 720 -6.92 24.00 19.71
C ARG A 720 -8.05 23.07 19.28
N ASP A 721 -8.66 22.43 20.26
CA ASP A 721 -9.64 21.35 20.06
C ASP A 721 -10.86 21.80 19.26
N GLU A 722 -11.40 22.99 19.55
CA GLU A 722 -12.54 23.54 18.81
C GLU A 722 -12.21 23.79 17.34
N ASP A 723 -11.02 24.33 17.05
CA ASP A 723 -10.58 24.56 15.68
C ASP A 723 -10.30 23.26 14.94
N ALA A 724 -9.64 22.29 15.59
CA ALA A 724 -9.37 20.98 15.02
C ALA A 724 -10.67 20.28 14.60
N VAL A 725 -11.66 20.22 15.48
CA VAL A 725 -12.96 19.61 15.18
C VAL A 725 -13.72 20.40 14.11
N ARG A 726 -13.77 21.73 14.21
CA ARG A 726 -14.46 22.58 13.22
C ARG A 726 -13.87 22.41 11.81
N LEU A 727 -12.54 22.37 11.70
CA LEU A 727 -11.87 22.21 10.42
C LEU A 727 -12.01 20.77 9.87
N LEU A 728 -11.99 19.74 10.73
CA LEU A 728 -12.34 18.37 10.30
C LEU A 728 -13.77 18.28 9.75
N GLN A 729 -14.73 18.93 10.40
CA GLN A 729 -16.11 19.03 9.93
C GLN A 729 -16.19 19.77 8.58
N ALA A 730 -15.49 20.90 8.45
CA ALA A 730 -15.51 21.72 7.23
C ALA A 730 -14.81 21.05 6.03
N SER A 731 -13.84 20.16 6.28
CA SER A 731 -13.19 19.36 5.24
C SER A 731 -13.91 18.02 5.06
N TYR A 732 -13.56 17.03 5.89
CA TYR A 732 -14.01 15.63 5.77
C TYR A 732 -15.51 15.45 6.00
N GLY A 733 -16.06 16.13 7.01
CA GLY A 733 -17.49 16.04 7.33
C GLY A 733 -18.37 16.54 6.18
N MET A 734 -18.03 17.71 5.61
CA MET A 734 -18.75 18.30 4.49
C MET A 734 -18.70 17.40 3.25
N TRP A 735 -17.55 16.80 2.96
CA TRP A 735 -17.41 15.85 1.86
C TRP A 735 -18.27 14.61 2.01
N ALA A 736 -18.27 14.04 3.21
CA ALA A 736 -19.10 12.89 3.53
C ALA A 736 -20.59 13.21 3.39
N ILE A 737 -21.01 14.43 3.75
CA ILE A 737 -22.39 14.91 3.58
C ILE A 737 -22.73 15.14 2.11
N ASN A 738 -21.77 15.60 1.30
CA ASN A 738 -21.92 15.83 -0.14
C ASN A 738 -21.83 14.56 -0.99
N GLY A 739 -21.83 13.36 -0.38
CA GLY A 739 -21.95 12.09 -1.11
C GLY A 739 -20.63 11.44 -1.52
N ALA A 740 -19.49 11.87 -0.96
CA ALA A 740 -18.21 11.19 -1.18
C ALA A 740 -18.32 9.69 -0.82
N SER A 741 -17.94 8.82 -1.76
CA SER A 741 -17.94 7.37 -1.55
C SER A 741 -16.58 6.86 -1.06
N TYR A 742 -15.52 7.62 -1.35
CA TYR A 742 -14.13 7.33 -1.04
C TYR A 742 -13.37 8.64 -0.78
N TRP A 743 -12.23 8.55 -0.10
CA TRP A 743 -11.23 9.64 -0.06
C TRP A 743 -10.40 9.68 -1.34
N GLY A 744 -10.13 10.89 -1.81
CA GLY A 744 -9.27 11.17 -2.96
C GLY A 744 -7.83 11.48 -2.62
N GLU A 745 -7.03 11.68 -3.67
CA GLU A 745 -5.62 12.07 -3.56
C GLU A 745 -5.40 13.54 -3.17
N GLY A 746 -6.38 14.41 -3.40
CA GLY A 746 -6.37 15.81 -2.99
C GLY A 746 -7.74 16.24 -2.47
N PHE A 747 -7.82 17.45 -1.90
CA PHE A 747 -9.10 18.02 -1.48
C PHE A 747 -9.92 18.57 -2.68
N GLY A 748 -10.46 17.68 -3.53
CA GLY A 748 -11.53 17.95 -4.52
C GLY A 748 -12.46 16.74 -4.74
N SER A 749 -13.43 16.83 -5.68
CA SER A 749 -14.26 15.67 -6.06
C SER A 749 -13.40 14.62 -6.78
N SER A 750 -12.91 13.62 -6.04
CA SER A 750 -12.18 12.49 -6.61
C SER A 750 -13.11 11.29 -6.83
N ASP A 751 -13.09 10.73 -8.03
CA ASP A 751 -13.87 9.52 -8.38
C ASP A 751 -13.14 8.20 -8.04
N TYR A 752 -11.98 8.25 -7.38
CA TYR A 752 -11.19 7.07 -7.04
C TYR A 752 -10.66 7.05 -5.60
N PRO A 753 -10.50 5.85 -5.01
CA PRO A 753 -10.03 5.70 -3.64
C PRO A 753 -8.52 5.88 -3.55
N GLN A 754 -8.07 6.85 -2.76
CA GLN A 754 -6.68 7.00 -2.32
C GLN A 754 -6.55 6.59 -0.86
N ALA A 755 -5.63 5.66 -0.56
CA ALA A 755 -5.53 5.05 0.76
C ALA A 755 -5.18 6.04 1.87
N CYS A 756 -4.40 7.08 1.56
CA CYS A 756 -3.85 8.00 2.54
C CYS A 756 -4.91 8.80 3.32
N GLY A 757 -6.11 9.01 2.75
CA GLY A 757 -7.21 9.72 3.42
C GLY A 757 -7.85 8.98 4.58
N ALA A 758 -7.62 7.67 4.73
CA ALA A 758 -8.21 6.88 5.81
C ALA A 758 -7.57 7.11 7.19
N SER A 759 -6.44 7.83 7.26
CA SER A 759 -5.75 8.15 8.51
C SER A 759 -6.58 9.02 9.46
N VAL A 760 -7.62 9.70 8.96
CA VAL A 760 -8.57 10.46 9.79
C VAL A 760 -9.22 9.60 10.88
N ASN A 761 -9.44 8.30 10.65
CA ASN A 761 -9.97 7.39 11.67
C ASN A 761 -9.07 7.31 12.92
N TRP A 762 -7.75 7.46 12.75
CA TRP A 762 -6.82 7.55 13.88
C TRP A 762 -7.10 8.80 14.73
N LEU A 763 -7.40 9.94 14.12
CA LEU A 763 -7.75 11.17 14.84
C LEU A 763 -9.08 11.04 15.59
N LEU A 764 -10.09 10.43 14.96
CA LEU A 764 -11.42 10.21 15.55
C LEU A 764 -11.31 9.34 16.82
N THR A 765 -10.52 8.29 16.79
CA THR A 765 -10.29 7.41 17.95
C THR A 765 -9.36 8.05 18.99
N SER A 766 -8.26 8.65 18.53
CA SER A 766 -7.24 9.22 19.41
C SER A 766 -7.73 10.45 20.17
N TYR A 767 -8.41 11.38 19.51
CA TYR A 767 -8.74 12.68 20.09
C TYR A 767 -10.23 12.84 20.38
N ILE A 768 -11.14 12.28 19.56
CA ILE A 768 -12.59 12.43 19.82
C ILE A 768 -13.10 11.37 20.80
N LEU A 769 -12.86 10.08 20.55
CA LEU A 769 -13.09 9.07 21.60
C LEU A 769 -12.13 9.29 22.77
N GLY A 770 -10.90 9.72 22.46
CA GLY A 770 -9.92 10.16 23.45
C GLY A 770 -9.00 9.06 23.95
N ILE A 771 -8.85 7.93 23.24
CA ILE A 771 -8.01 6.81 23.65
C ILE A 771 -6.68 6.84 22.90
N ARG A 772 -5.56 6.98 23.62
CA ARG A 772 -4.21 6.96 23.03
C ARG A 772 -3.28 6.04 23.82
N PRO A 773 -2.43 5.22 23.17
CA PRO A 773 -1.44 4.42 23.87
C PRO A 773 -0.34 5.31 24.45
N THR A 774 -0.01 5.11 25.73
CA THR A 774 1.12 5.77 26.41
C THR A 774 2.31 4.83 26.60
N LYS A 775 2.10 3.52 26.43
CA LYS A 775 3.14 2.49 26.44
C LYS A 775 2.99 1.53 25.26
N PRO A 776 4.09 0.86 24.84
CA PRO A 776 4.06 -0.09 23.74
C PRO A 776 2.99 -1.18 23.90
N GLY A 777 2.41 -1.58 22.76
CA GLY A 777 1.43 -2.66 22.67
C GLY A 777 0.07 -2.34 23.30
N PHE A 778 -0.26 -1.06 23.54
CA PHE A 778 -1.47 -0.65 24.29
C PHE A 778 -1.52 -1.16 25.75
N SER A 779 -0.38 -1.54 26.34
CA SER A 779 -0.33 -1.97 27.75
C SER A 779 -0.77 -0.87 28.73
N GLU A 780 -0.67 0.40 28.32
CA GLU A 780 -1.22 1.54 29.03
C GLU A 780 -1.81 2.52 28.01
N VAL A 781 -2.97 3.07 28.34
CA VAL A 781 -3.68 4.06 27.53
C VAL A 781 -4.09 5.24 28.39
N VAL A 782 -4.17 6.41 27.77
CA VAL A 782 -4.80 7.59 28.35
C VAL A 782 -6.20 7.77 27.78
N PHE A 783 -7.15 8.12 28.65
CA PHE A 783 -8.43 8.71 28.28
C PHE A 783 -8.34 10.23 28.44
N ASP A 784 -8.27 10.91 27.30
CA ASP A 784 -8.23 12.36 27.17
C ASP A 784 -9.01 12.78 25.91
N PRO A 785 -10.35 12.84 26.01
CA PRO A 785 -11.19 13.30 24.92
C PRO A 785 -11.04 14.82 24.74
N ARG A 786 -10.92 15.22 23.47
CA ARG A 786 -10.74 16.59 22.95
C ARG A 786 -11.83 16.90 21.93
N PRO A 787 -13.10 17.03 22.35
CA PRO A 787 -14.22 16.90 21.43
C PRO A 787 -14.70 18.21 20.82
N GLY A 788 -13.99 19.33 21.01
CA GLY A 788 -14.41 20.65 20.54
C GLY A 788 -15.82 21.01 21.03
N LYS A 789 -16.81 21.07 20.13
CA LYS A 789 -18.23 21.32 20.44
C LYS A 789 -19.13 20.07 20.43
N LEU A 790 -18.57 18.88 20.15
CA LEU A 790 -19.35 17.63 20.10
C LEU A 790 -19.95 17.30 21.47
N THR A 791 -21.22 16.88 21.48
CA THR A 791 -21.98 16.62 22.71
C THR A 791 -21.86 15.17 23.18
N TRP A 792 -21.57 14.23 22.29
CA TRP A 792 -21.32 12.83 22.62
C TRP A 792 -20.46 12.14 21.57
N ALA A 793 -19.75 11.08 21.98
CA ALA A 793 -19.14 10.11 21.07
C ALA A 793 -19.15 8.70 21.70
N LYS A 794 -19.21 7.67 20.86
CA LYS A 794 -19.09 6.27 21.28
C LYS A 794 -18.36 5.46 20.22
N GLY A 795 -17.70 4.38 20.63
CA GLY A 795 -16.94 3.56 19.70
C GLY A 795 -16.22 2.40 20.34
N ILE A 796 -15.42 1.74 19.52
CA ILE A 796 -14.57 0.61 19.89
C ILE A 796 -13.16 0.88 19.35
N VAL A 797 -12.15 0.78 20.22
CA VAL A 797 -10.74 0.87 19.84
C VAL A 797 -10.11 -0.52 19.99
N PRO A 798 -9.73 -1.18 18.89
CA PRO A 798 -9.09 -2.49 18.95
C PRO A 798 -7.67 -2.37 19.50
N THR A 799 -7.28 -3.31 20.36
CA THR A 799 -5.91 -3.43 20.89
C THR A 799 -5.42 -4.87 20.80
N PRO A 800 -4.10 -5.13 20.98
CA PRO A 800 -3.56 -6.49 21.11
C PRO A 800 -4.15 -7.29 22.29
N TYR A 801 -4.67 -6.63 23.33
CA TYR A 801 -5.26 -7.27 24.51
C TYR A 801 -6.76 -7.53 24.38
N GLY A 802 -7.41 -7.07 23.31
CA GLY A 802 -8.85 -7.05 23.13
C GLY A 802 -9.37 -5.65 22.83
N ASP A 803 -10.69 -5.49 22.82
CA ASP A 803 -11.32 -4.25 22.40
C ASP A 803 -11.61 -3.34 23.61
N ILE A 804 -11.31 -2.04 23.49
CA ILE A 804 -11.74 -1.03 24.45
C ILE A 804 -13.07 -0.47 23.96
N HIS A 805 -14.13 -0.61 24.77
CA HIS A 805 -15.43 -0.03 24.49
C HIS A 805 -15.55 1.32 25.21
N ILE A 806 -16.00 2.35 24.50
CA ILE A 806 -16.07 3.69 25.06
C ILE A 806 -17.34 4.41 24.61
N GLU A 807 -18.00 5.07 25.56
CA GLU A 807 -19.06 6.04 25.32
C GLU A 807 -18.86 7.22 26.27
N TRP A 808 -19.03 8.44 25.79
CA TRP A 808 -19.09 9.61 26.65
C TRP A 808 -20.12 10.63 26.17
N LYS A 809 -20.70 11.38 27.12
CA LYS A 809 -21.66 12.46 26.88
C LYS A 809 -21.30 13.70 27.71
N ARG A 810 -21.49 14.90 27.15
CA ARG A 810 -21.39 16.14 27.92
C ARG A 810 -22.67 16.39 28.69
N ASP A 811 -22.53 16.74 29.96
CA ASP A 811 -23.63 17.26 30.76
C ASP A 811 -23.91 18.74 30.45
N LYS A 812 -24.96 19.30 31.07
CA LYS A 812 -25.36 20.71 30.94
C LYS A 812 -24.30 21.73 31.37
N HIS A 813 -23.25 21.29 32.09
CA HIS A 813 -22.13 22.10 32.54
C HIS A 813 -20.87 21.86 31.69
N GLY A 814 -20.98 21.12 30.59
CA GLY A 814 -19.87 20.81 29.68
C GLY A 814 -18.94 19.70 30.19
N ARG A 815 -19.23 19.06 31.33
CA ARG A 815 -18.41 17.98 31.88
C ARG A 815 -18.69 16.68 31.14
N ILE A 816 -17.63 15.91 30.87
CA ILE A 816 -17.74 14.62 30.20
C ILE A 816 -18.09 13.55 31.24
N LYS A 817 -19.17 12.80 30.97
CA LYS A 817 -19.52 11.57 31.68
C LYS A 817 -19.25 10.40 30.76
N GLU A 818 -18.35 9.51 31.15
CA GLU A 818 -17.88 8.39 30.35
C GLU A 818 -18.25 7.03 30.94
N HIS A 819 -18.41 6.06 30.05
CA HIS A 819 -18.38 4.63 30.33
C HIS A 819 -17.27 4.02 29.47
N ILE A 820 -16.29 3.39 30.11
CA ILE A 820 -15.14 2.78 29.43
C ILE A 820 -14.96 1.37 29.98
N ASP A 821 -15.06 0.38 29.10
CA ASP A 821 -14.72 -1.00 29.38
C ASP A 821 -13.37 -1.32 28.72
N THR A 822 -12.41 -1.77 29.53
CA THR A 822 -11.05 -2.05 29.08
C THR A 822 -10.73 -3.52 29.28
N PRO A 823 -10.12 -4.19 28.28
CA PRO A 823 -9.77 -5.59 28.41
C PRO A 823 -8.65 -5.78 29.45
N ARG A 824 -8.54 -7.00 29.97
CA ARG A 824 -7.49 -7.36 30.92
C ARG A 824 -6.11 -7.14 30.28
N GLY A 825 -5.22 -6.45 30.99
CA GLY A 825 -3.86 -6.15 30.52
C GLY A 825 -3.66 -4.71 30.02
N VAL A 826 -4.74 -3.97 29.80
CA VAL A 826 -4.69 -2.53 29.50
C VAL A 826 -4.86 -1.72 30.76
N LYS A 827 -3.88 -0.86 31.08
CA LYS A 827 -3.99 0.11 32.17
C LYS A 827 -4.56 1.44 31.65
N LEU A 828 -5.71 1.86 32.17
CA LEU A 828 -6.36 3.13 31.83
C LEU A 828 -5.91 4.26 32.76
N ILE A 829 -5.42 5.36 32.19
CA ILE A 829 -5.14 6.61 32.89
C ILE A 829 -6.20 7.64 32.48
N LYS A 830 -6.90 8.23 33.45
CA LYS A 830 -7.85 9.33 33.21
C LYS A 830 -7.18 10.65 33.59
N LEU A 831 -7.11 11.60 32.66
CA LEU A 831 -6.64 12.95 32.98
C LEU A 831 -7.79 13.75 33.60
N ASN A 832 -7.55 14.30 34.79
CA ASN A 832 -8.51 15.23 35.42
C ASN A 832 -8.44 16.59 34.72
N SER A 833 -9.52 17.36 34.75
CA SER A 833 -9.57 18.72 34.19
C SER A 833 -8.55 19.71 34.80
N ALA A 834 -7.98 19.40 35.96
CA ALA A 834 -6.89 20.16 36.59
C ALA A 834 -5.48 19.77 36.10
N GLN A 835 -5.37 18.70 35.30
CA GLN A 835 -4.12 18.20 34.70
C GLN A 835 -4.02 18.51 33.18
N LYS A 836 -5.10 19.05 32.59
CA LYS A 836 -5.13 19.62 31.24
C LYS A 836 -4.72 21.08 31.33
#